data_AF-A0A971FKK4-F1
#
_entry.id   AF-A0A971FKK4-F1
#
_cell.length_a   1.000
_cell.length_b   1.000
_cell.length_c   1.000
_cell.angle_alpha   90.00
_cell.angle_beta   90.00
_cell.angle_gamma   90.00
#
_symmetry.space_group_name_H-M   'P 1'
#
loop_
_entity.id
_entity.type
_entity.pdbx_description
1 polymer ?
#
loop_
_entity_poly.entity_id
_entity_poly.type
_entity_poly.pdbx_seq_one_letter_code
_entity_poly.pdbx_strand_id
1 'polypeptide(L)'
;MEQTADTENKRRVFTVFRKAPTLVLPALVLLLFAGCDRTPPGPVTALTATPGDGQVALAWTNPTDGDLVGVRVQRNTGTYPTSHTDGATVFEGAGTTHTDTTAANGTQYFYALYAYDGNSNYSTTAAQATATPTSADAHVEILEGFSVLNEEIAGVPEEILALAQREELRELLTEAEGLYRAGDPCGSGEVLIALLLPAVQKVRAAAALETAEDLYNSGRMLRYDILSSIPDKGDCPEAERIGIETAAEPEEETNALVIAGAVFSEPLLHTAKVEHDLGSAKILETFTQVEIPGADARLGDPGKPAVPIYRTLVAAPRGSKVELVINPEDFEVAETIAMNLYPTQEEPVDQNGIDPVYGDKPFSLDAAVYDSDAPYPPEPATVQYLGDARDLQIYLLEVSSGQYYPMSNRLDLFKNMRASLNFAGGNGAFVTEAALNPFDSGMPNVLNAVLNKNSLLNYIEYLAPPRVFGEEFMIMTHPDFLDAAMALRDHKRDNGLWTNVFQCGTGSGITGRQTAAEIDNFIQTHYSSVLTKPSYILFLGDAEYIPTFYVNAIGTDWPYAILGAVGVDKCPDFAIGRIPVDTLEQANVVTGKIMAYENAPPFNAAFYNNAAIAAQFQCCRSDTGAGRDQRTFIQVSEFGRNVMANAGKTVQRIYMKTSDGPYGGSTPTAYYDGTDLPDALDAGSGFPWDGDTADIIAAYNAGRFLFMHRDHGWAGGWAHPEFDSGDIDSLANGALQPVVFSVNCASGFFDNETAGGAYGTTVGGVYWAEKLLRKPNAGAVGILGDTRNSPSWANSTLTQGFFDAIWPNAIPTFGGATSKKRLGDILNHGKLYLMSKVGFEVMGGNIDSASANNELYLWHVLGDPTMKIRTNNPILISPIILYRELTFGINLQYPQEGAEVTVFQRPPTGGDPEPIARGFIAGGTATAEFIGDRNPQYPLEFVASLDDSVVVPLEAKSIN
;
A
#
# COMPACT_ATOMS: atom_id res chain seq x y z
N MET A 1 -83.13 24.57 -9.53
CA MET A 1 -82.82 23.50 -8.58
C MET A 1 -81.82 23.97 -7.53
N GLU A 2 -82.22 24.37 -6.33
CA GLU A 2 -83.39 25.17 -5.93
C GLU A 2 -83.24 25.63 -4.47
N GLN A 3 -83.69 26.86 -4.21
CA GLN A 3 -84.41 27.39 -3.03
C GLN A 3 -84.23 26.72 -1.65
N THR A 4 -83.88 27.41 -0.55
CA THR A 4 -84.35 28.70 0.03
C THR A 4 -85.80 28.75 0.55
N ALA A 5 -86.00 28.50 1.84
CA ALA A 5 -86.94 29.15 2.78
C ALA A 5 -86.73 28.53 4.18
N ASP A 6 -86.61 29.21 5.33
CA ASP A 6 -87.15 30.48 5.87
C ASP A 6 -88.60 30.43 6.36
N THR A 7 -88.82 30.55 7.68
CA THR A 7 -89.58 31.68 8.31
C THR A 7 -89.80 31.53 9.83
N GLU A 8 -89.89 32.67 10.52
CA GLU A 8 -90.20 32.80 11.96
C GLU A 8 -91.69 32.60 12.31
N ASN A 9 -92.01 32.48 13.61
CA ASN A 9 -92.90 33.42 14.33
C ASN A 9 -92.77 33.27 15.87
N LYS A 10 -92.53 34.32 16.69
CA LYS A 10 -93.48 35.34 17.25
C LYS A 10 -94.57 34.71 18.16
N ARG A 11 -94.99 35.20 19.35
CA ARG A 11 -94.86 36.43 20.20
C ARG A 11 -95.33 36.05 21.66
N ARG A 12 -95.47 36.86 22.75
CA ARG A 12 -95.46 38.32 23.04
C ARG A 12 -95.22 38.64 24.56
N VAL A 13 -94.36 39.61 24.86
CA VAL A 13 -94.45 40.73 25.86
C VAL A 13 -95.46 40.68 27.05
N PHE A 14 -95.00 40.87 28.32
CA PHE A 14 -95.31 42.07 29.17
C PHE A 14 -94.56 42.16 30.54
N THR A 15 -94.55 43.38 31.10
CA THR A 15 -93.82 43.92 32.28
C THR A 15 -94.61 43.85 33.60
N VAL A 16 -93.97 43.96 34.79
CA VAL A 16 -94.30 44.88 35.94
C VAL A 16 -93.58 44.57 37.29
N PHE A 17 -92.86 45.58 37.82
CA PHE A 17 -92.50 46.00 39.21
C PHE A 17 -92.38 45.07 40.47
N ARG A 18 -91.29 45.37 41.24
CA ARG A 18 -91.16 45.55 42.72
C ARG A 18 -90.99 44.38 43.72
N LYS A 19 -89.79 44.40 44.34
CA LYS A 19 -89.41 44.24 45.78
C LYS A 19 -89.88 43.03 46.63
N ALA A 20 -88.87 42.43 47.28
CA ALA A 20 -88.84 41.50 48.44
C ALA A 20 -89.64 41.99 49.69
N PRO A 21 -89.88 41.16 50.76
CA PRO A 21 -89.21 39.91 51.19
C PRO A 21 -90.19 38.69 51.29
N THR A 22 -89.86 37.48 51.80
CA THR A 22 -89.38 37.10 53.16
C THR A 22 -88.89 35.64 53.22
N LEU A 23 -88.04 35.32 54.21
CA LEU A 23 -87.41 34.02 54.46
C LEU A 23 -88.35 33.00 55.13
N VAL A 24 -88.49 31.79 54.58
CA VAL A 24 -89.01 30.59 55.27
C VAL A 24 -88.30 29.32 54.76
N LEU A 25 -87.68 28.56 55.67
CA LEU A 25 -87.34 27.13 55.50
C LEU A 25 -88.50 26.29 56.08
N PRO A 26 -88.76 25.02 55.63
CA PRO A 26 -87.78 23.93 55.75
C PRO A 26 -87.92 22.78 54.70
N ALA A 27 -87.30 21.63 55.04
CA ALA A 27 -87.59 20.27 54.53
C ALA A 27 -87.03 19.84 53.15
N LEU A 28 -85.72 19.63 53.12
CA LEU A 28 -85.05 18.39 52.64
C LEU A 28 -85.86 17.45 51.72
N VAL A 29 -85.47 17.38 50.45
CA VAL A 29 -85.58 16.17 49.61
C VAL A 29 -84.22 15.89 48.99
N LEU A 30 -83.76 14.64 49.07
CA LEU A 30 -82.46 14.21 48.57
C LEU A 30 -82.54 13.93 47.06
N LEU A 31 -81.66 14.54 46.27
CA LEU A 31 -81.44 14.23 44.87
C LEU A 31 -79.98 14.50 44.53
N LEU A 32 -79.32 13.54 43.87
CA LEU A 32 -77.88 13.59 43.66
C LEU A 32 -77.49 14.61 42.58
N PHE A 33 -76.56 15.50 42.94
CA PHE A 33 -75.59 16.04 42.00
C PHE A 33 -74.22 15.50 42.42
N ALA A 34 -73.58 14.75 41.54
CA ALA A 34 -72.15 14.50 41.67
C ALA A 34 -71.41 15.84 41.53
N GLY A 35 -70.30 16.03 42.26
CA GLY A 35 -69.34 17.04 41.87
C GLY A 35 -68.76 16.70 40.50
N CYS A 36 -68.39 17.70 39.69
CA CYS A 36 -67.44 17.41 38.61
C CYS A 36 -66.11 17.05 39.25
N ASP A 37 -65.38 16.07 38.70
CA ASP A 37 -64.04 15.85 39.19
C ASP A 37 -63.13 17.03 38.84
N ARG A 38 -62.13 17.23 39.68
CA ARG A 38 -61.09 18.27 39.60
C ARG A 38 -59.72 17.74 40.03
N THR A 39 -59.62 16.43 40.22
CA THR A 39 -58.42 15.72 40.65
C THR A 39 -57.79 15.12 39.41
N PRO A 40 -56.72 15.71 38.84
CA PRO A 40 -56.06 15.08 37.70
C PRO A 40 -55.38 13.77 38.14
N PRO A 41 -55.27 12.77 37.25
CA PRO A 41 -54.49 11.56 37.51
C PRO A 41 -53.01 11.88 37.79
N GLY A 42 -52.30 10.93 38.39
CA GLY A 42 -50.86 11.01 38.56
C GLY A 42 -50.11 11.19 37.22
N PRO A 43 -48.90 11.75 37.23
CA PRO A 43 -48.09 11.83 36.02
C PRO A 43 -47.75 10.42 35.50
N VAL A 44 -47.60 10.29 34.18
CA VAL A 44 -46.95 9.13 33.58
C VAL A 44 -45.50 9.00 34.08
N THR A 45 -44.97 7.77 34.06
CA THR A 45 -43.60 7.48 34.51
C THR A 45 -42.87 6.59 33.50
N ALA A 46 -41.54 6.46 33.65
CA ALA A 46 -40.70 5.62 32.77
C ALA A 46 -40.92 5.89 31.26
N LEU A 47 -41.01 7.17 30.88
CA LEU A 47 -41.05 7.57 29.47
C LEU A 47 -39.68 7.35 28.82
N THR A 48 -39.66 6.61 27.72
CA THR A 48 -38.52 6.49 26.80
C THR A 48 -38.94 6.96 25.41
N ALA A 49 -38.05 7.69 24.73
CA ALA A 49 -38.18 8.02 23.32
C ALA A 49 -37.02 7.38 22.56
N THR A 50 -37.33 6.43 21.68
CA THR A 50 -36.34 5.72 20.85
C THR A 50 -36.47 6.22 19.42
N PRO A 51 -35.45 6.89 18.85
CA PRO A 51 -35.47 7.30 17.45
C PRO A 51 -35.37 6.08 16.52
N GLY A 52 -35.82 6.27 15.29
CA GLY A 52 -35.55 5.41 14.15
C GLY A 52 -35.79 6.18 12.85
N ASP A 53 -35.64 5.52 11.72
CA ASP A 53 -35.84 6.15 10.42
C ASP A 53 -37.29 6.67 10.25
N GLY A 54 -37.42 7.99 10.05
CA GLY A 54 -38.69 8.70 9.87
C GLY A 54 -39.64 8.68 11.08
N GLN A 55 -39.18 8.29 12.27
CA GLN A 55 -40.08 8.08 13.41
C GLN A 55 -39.43 8.19 14.80
N VAL A 56 -40.27 8.38 15.82
CA VAL A 56 -39.92 8.16 17.24
C VAL A 56 -40.88 7.15 17.86
N ALA A 57 -40.34 6.05 18.40
CA ALA A 57 -41.08 5.11 19.23
C ALA A 57 -41.07 5.59 20.69
N LEU A 58 -42.24 5.97 21.20
CA LEU A 58 -42.47 6.36 22.58
C LEU A 58 -43.05 5.18 23.38
N ALA A 59 -42.54 4.96 24.58
CA ALA A 59 -43.11 4.01 25.54
C ALA A 59 -43.13 4.63 26.94
N TRP A 60 -44.16 4.34 27.74
CA TRP A 60 -44.34 4.90 29.08
C TRP A 60 -45.22 4.01 29.97
N THR A 61 -45.17 4.25 31.28
CA THR A 61 -46.05 3.63 32.27
C THR A 61 -47.17 4.60 32.67
N ASN A 62 -48.41 4.18 32.46
CA ASN A 62 -49.61 4.91 32.90
C ASN A 62 -49.71 4.94 34.44
N PRO A 63 -50.30 6.00 35.03
CA PRO A 63 -50.62 6.02 36.45
C PRO A 63 -51.68 4.97 36.80
N THR A 64 -51.85 4.70 38.10
CA THR A 64 -52.79 3.64 38.59
C THR A 64 -54.10 4.20 39.16
N ASP A 65 -54.34 5.50 38.97
CA ASP A 65 -55.58 6.17 39.39
C ASP A 65 -56.80 5.63 38.64
N GLY A 66 -57.90 5.41 39.36
CA GLY A 66 -59.08 4.70 38.86
C GLY A 66 -60.00 5.49 37.93
N ASP A 67 -59.64 6.74 37.66
CA ASP A 67 -60.32 7.75 36.83
C ASP A 67 -59.58 8.06 35.52
N LEU A 68 -58.37 7.51 35.33
CA LEU A 68 -57.57 7.64 34.11
C LEU A 68 -58.34 7.21 32.86
N VAL A 69 -58.50 8.13 31.91
CA VAL A 69 -59.06 7.86 30.58
C VAL A 69 -57.96 7.74 29.51
N GLY A 70 -56.83 8.43 29.68
CA GLY A 70 -55.68 8.22 28.81
C GLY A 70 -54.52 9.18 29.05
N VAL A 71 -53.63 9.21 28.06
CA VAL A 71 -52.46 10.09 28.01
C VAL A 71 -52.48 10.86 26.70
N ARG A 72 -52.17 12.16 26.75
CA ARG A 72 -51.89 12.99 25.59
C ARG A 72 -50.38 13.19 25.46
N VAL A 73 -49.83 12.87 24.28
CA VAL A 73 -48.45 13.18 23.88
C VAL A 73 -48.45 14.50 23.12
N GLN A 74 -47.83 15.52 23.70
CA GLN A 74 -47.47 16.75 22.99
C GLN A 74 -46.04 16.65 22.45
N ARG A 75 -45.82 17.21 21.26
CA ARG A 75 -44.51 17.31 20.58
C ARG A 75 -44.24 18.75 20.15
N ASN A 76 -43.04 19.24 20.40
CA ASN A 76 -42.55 20.52 19.88
C ASN A 76 -41.10 20.39 19.39
N THR A 77 -40.59 21.40 18.68
CA THR A 77 -39.18 21.53 18.31
C THR A 77 -38.49 22.61 19.16
N GLY A 78 -37.20 22.45 19.42
CA GLY A 78 -36.37 23.38 20.21
C GLY A 78 -36.65 23.47 21.72
N THR A 79 -37.86 23.18 22.20
CA THR A 79 -38.21 23.23 23.64
C THR A 79 -39.29 22.22 24.03
N TYR A 80 -39.25 21.72 25.27
CA TYR A 80 -40.30 20.87 25.83
C TYR A 80 -41.67 21.57 25.90
N PRO A 81 -42.76 20.91 25.44
CA PRO A 81 -44.10 21.47 25.55
C PRO A 81 -44.50 21.75 27.02
N THR A 82 -44.82 23.01 27.30
CA THR A 82 -45.08 23.55 28.64
C THR A 82 -46.49 23.25 29.18
N SER A 83 -47.38 22.74 28.33
CA SER A 83 -48.73 22.32 28.71
C SER A 83 -49.30 21.25 27.77
N HIS A 84 -50.41 20.61 28.17
CA HIS A 84 -51.20 19.66 27.37
C HIS A 84 -51.89 20.28 26.13
N THR A 85 -51.61 21.55 25.84
CA THR A 85 -52.06 22.32 24.66
C THR A 85 -50.92 23.05 23.94
N ASP A 86 -49.67 22.85 24.38
CA ASP A 86 -48.48 23.43 23.77
C ASP A 86 -47.87 22.44 22.77
N GLY A 87 -47.36 22.93 21.62
CA GLY A 87 -46.96 22.06 20.51
C GLY A 87 -48.09 21.24 19.87
N ALA A 88 -47.72 20.27 19.04
CA ALA A 88 -48.64 19.39 18.30
C ALA A 88 -49.02 18.15 19.13
N THR A 89 -50.31 17.78 19.13
CA THR A 89 -50.77 16.49 19.68
C THR A 89 -50.51 15.37 18.67
N VAL A 90 -49.61 14.44 18.99
CA VAL A 90 -49.29 13.28 18.12
C VAL A 90 -50.02 12.00 18.54
N PHE A 91 -50.38 11.89 19.84
CA PHE A 91 -51.19 10.79 20.36
C PHE A 91 -52.11 11.25 21.49
N GLU A 92 -53.30 10.66 21.57
CA GLU A 92 -54.23 10.82 22.68
C GLU A 92 -55.06 9.55 22.90
N GLY A 93 -54.93 8.91 24.07
CA GLY A 93 -55.71 7.70 24.41
C GLY A 93 -55.10 6.85 25.53
N ALA A 94 -55.75 5.72 25.84
CA ALA A 94 -55.38 4.82 26.94
C ALA A 94 -54.16 3.91 26.69
N GLY A 95 -53.32 4.23 25.72
CA GLY A 95 -52.12 3.45 25.39
C GLY A 95 -50.98 3.60 26.41
N THR A 96 -49.96 2.77 26.27
CA THR A 96 -48.67 2.85 26.98
C THR A 96 -47.49 2.99 26.00
N THR A 97 -47.76 3.06 24.70
CA THR A 97 -46.80 3.14 23.61
C THR A 97 -47.42 3.87 22.42
N HIS A 98 -46.63 4.64 21.69
CA HIS A 98 -47.01 5.26 20.43
C HIS A 98 -45.79 5.46 19.53
N THR A 99 -45.91 5.16 18.24
CA THR A 99 -44.87 5.52 17.26
C THR A 99 -45.33 6.74 16.48
N ASP A 100 -44.61 7.85 16.64
CA ASP A 100 -44.81 9.06 15.86
C ASP A 100 -44.08 8.92 14.53
N THR A 101 -44.79 8.45 13.50
CA THR A 101 -44.30 8.32 12.12
C THR A 101 -44.43 9.63 11.33
N THR A 102 -44.40 10.78 12.01
CA THR A 102 -44.38 12.12 11.41
C THR A 102 -43.20 12.95 11.89
N ALA A 103 -42.23 12.30 12.53
CA ALA A 103 -41.02 12.88 13.06
C ALA A 103 -39.91 12.74 12.00
N ALA A 104 -39.55 13.85 11.36
CA ALA A 104 -38.55 13.86 10.30
C ALA A 104 -37.13 13.60 10.84
N ASN A 105 -36.31 12.93 10.02
CA ASN A 105 -34.89 12.72 10.31
C ASN A 105 -34.14 14.05 10.47
N GLY A 106 -33.07 14.05 11.28
CA GLY A 106 -32.28 15.25 11.62
C GLY A 106 -32.95 16.23 12.57
N THR A 107 -34.28 16.19 12.74
CA THR A 107 -35.01 17.13 13.60
C THR A 107 -35.09 16.63 15.05
N GLN A 108 -34.50 17.35 16.01
CA GLN A 108 -34.68 17.03 17.43
C GLN A 108 -36.09 17.40 17.91
N TYR A 109 -36.85 16.39 18.34
CA TYR A 109 -38.20 16.56 18.88
C TYR A 109 -38.22 16.42 20.39
N PHE A 110 -39.02 17.28 21.03
CA PHE A 110 -39.23 17.35 22.45
C PHE A 110 -40.66 16.89 22.77
N TYR A 111 -40.78 15.80 23.53
CA TYR A 111 -42.06 15.21 23.90
C TYR A 111 -42.39 15.52 25.36
N ALA A 112 -43.66 15.82 25.62
CA ALA A 112 -44.20 15.96 26.97
C ALA A 112 -45.56 15.24 27.09
N LEU A 113 -45.67 14.32 28.05
CA LEU A 113 -46.84 13.47 28.21
C LEU A 113 -47.66 13.85 29.44
N TYR A 114 -48.97 14.01 29.24
CA TYR A 114 -49.92 14.43 30.25
C TYR A 114 -51.04 13.38 30.39
N ALA A 115 -51.20 12.81 31.58
CA ALA A 115 -52.31 11.89 31.89
C ALA A 115 -53.61 12.68 32.12
N TYR A 116 -54.77 12.13 31.74
CA TYR A 116 -56.06 12.82 31.87
C TYR A 116 -57.24 11.90 32.25
N ASP A 117 -58.23 12.50 32.92
CA ASP A 117 -59.46 11.82 33.40
C ASP A 117 -60.68 12.03 32.48
N GLY A 118 -61.82 11.44 32.87
CA GLY A 118 -63.12 11.61 32.20
C GLY A 118 -63.75 13.00 32.32
N ASN A 119 -63.11 13.94 33.03
CA ASN A 119 -63.51 15.34 33.16
C ASN A 119 -62.54 16.32 32.49
N SER A 120 -61.50 15.82 31.78
CA SER A 120 -60.42 16.58 31.16
C SER A 120 -59.54 17.39 32.13
N ASN A 121 -59.36 16.88 33.35
CA ASN A 121 -58.28 17.31 34.24
C ASN A 121 -56.98 16.60 33.82
N TYR A 122 -55.91 17.37 33.55
CA TYR A 122 -54.61 16.84 33.11
C TYR A 122 -53.57 16.90 34.24
N SER A 123 -52.63 15.93 34.27
CA SER A 123 -51.55 15.86 35.26
C SER A 123 -50.72 17.16 35.27
N THR A 124 -50.47 17.74 36.45
CA THR A 124 -49.77 19.03 36.59
C THR A 124 -48.27 18.95 36.32
N THR A 125 -47.75 17.74 36.15
CA THR A 125 -46.38 17.42 35.76
C THR A 125 -46.44 16.48 34.57
N ALA A 126 -45.56 16.69 33.61
CA ALA A 126 -45.37 15.80 32.47
C ALA A 126 -44.14 14.92 32.67
N ALA A 127 -44.16 13.71 32.10
CA ALA A 127 -42.90 13.07 31.75
C ALA A 127 -42.38 13.69 30.45
N GLN A 128 -41.06 13.89 30.37
CA GLN A 128 -40.38 14.56 29.26
C GLN A 128 -39.28 13.67 28.70
N ALA A 129 -39.14 13.65 27.37
CA ALA A 129 -38.04 12.98 26.67
C ALA A 129 -37.80 13.64 25.30
N THR A 130 -36.57 13.57 24.81
CA THR A 130 -36.19 14.01 23.46
C THR A 130 -35.77 12.82 22.59
N ALA A 131 -35.91 12.96 21.28
CA ALA A 131 -35.30 12.07 20.29
C ALA A 131 -35.09 12.81 18.98
N THR A 132 -33.99 12.50 18.28
CA THR A 132 -33.70 12.94 16.91
C THR A 132 -33.80 11.71 15.99
N PRO A 133 -34.87 11.56 15.19
CA PRO A 133 -34.93 10.53 14.15
C PRO A 133 -33.72 10.64 13.23
N THR A 134 -33.22 9.51 12.76
CA THR A 134 -31.95 9.41 12.04
C THR A 134 -32.13 8.39 10.94
N SER A 135 -31.61 8.68 9.73
CA SER A 135 -31.69 7.80 8.57
C SER A 135 -31.16 6.40 8.87
N ALA A 136 -31.73 5.40 8.21
CA ALA A 136 -31.24 4.02 8.26
C ALA A 136 -29.82 3.88 7.66
N ASP A 137 -29.42 4.83 6.81
CA ASP A 137 -28.12 4.84 6.11
C ASP A 137 -27.04 5.64 6.86
N ALA A 138 -27.34 6.19 8.05
CA ALA A 138 -26.38 6.96 8.84
C ALA A 138 -25.54 6.04 9.75
N HIS A 139 -24.21 6.12 9.62
CA HIS A 139 -23.25 5.32 10.37
C HIS A 139 -23.06 5.84 11.80
N VAL A 140 -22.84 4.93 12.76
CA VAL A 140 -22.71 5.29 14.19
C VAL A 140 -21.37 6.00 14.44
N GLU A 141 -20.32 5.51 13.79
CA GLU A 141 -18.95 5.97 13.90
C GLU A 141 -18.82 7.46 13.48
N ILE A 142 -19.52 7.85 12.41
CA ILE A 142 -19.58 9.23 11.93
C ILE A 142 -20.36 10.13 12.89
N LEU A 143 -21.44 9.62 13.49
CA LEU A 143 -22.23 10.34 14.50
C LEU A 143 -21.46 10.51 15.83
N GLU A 144 -20.57 9.58 16.17
CA GLU A 144 -19.62 9.74 17.26
C GLU A 144 -18.55 10.79 16.91
N GLY A 145 -18.05 10.83 15.67
CA GLY A 145 -17.16 11.89 15.17
C GLY A 145 -17.74 13.31 15.29
N PHE A 146 -19.03 13.49 14.95
CA PHE A 146 -19.76 14.75 15.23
C PHE A 146 -19.77 15.11 16.73
N SER A 147 -20.02 14.13 17.60
CA SER A 147 -20.05 14.34 19.04
C SER A 147 -18.68 14.74 19.60
N VAL A 148 -17.62 14.05 19.17
CA VAL A 148 -16.23 14.33 19.56
C VAL A 148 -15.83 15.75 19.15
N LEU A 149 -16.04 16.13 17.90
CA LEU A 149 -15.68 17.47 17.42
C LEU A 149 -16.48 18.59 18.13
N ASN A 150 -17.76 18.36 18.47
CA ASN A 150 -18.53 19.29 19.30
C ASN A 150 -17.97 19.40 20.73
N GLU A 151 -17.50 18.29 21.33
CA GLU A 151 -16.86 18.30 22.65
C GLU A 151 -15.48 18.99 22.62
N GLU A 152 -14.69 18.79 21.57
CA GLU A 152 -13.43 19.51 21.32
C GLU A 152 -13.68 21.03 21.29
N ILE A 153 -14.58 21.51 20.41
CA ILE A 153 -14.90 22.94 20.28
C ILE A 153 -15.45 23.51 21.61
N ALA A 154 -16.32 22.76 22.30
CA ALA A 154 -16.87 23.20 23.58
C ALA A 154 -15.79 23.29 24.68
N GLY A 155 -14.80 22.39 24.67
CA GLY A 155 -13.70 22.32 25.61
C GLY A 155 -12.66 23.44 25.47
N VAL A 156 -12.57 24.11 24.32
CA VAL A 156 -11.58 25.18 24.09
C VAL A 156 -11.77 26.34 25.09
N PRO A 157 -10.70 26.77 25.82
CA PRO A 157 -10.76 27.90 26.75
C PRO A 157 -11.14 29.24 26.09
N GLU A 158 -11.74 30.16 26.86
CA GLU A 158 -12.21 31.45 26.34
C GLU A 158 -11.06 32.41 25.98
N GLU A 159 -9.88 32.21 26.59
CA GLU A 159 -8.62 32.87 26.23
C GLU A 159 -8.00 32.37 24.91
N ILE A 160 -8.50 31.25 24.36
CA ILE A 160 -8.12 30.71 23.05
C ILE A 160 -9.20 31.03 22.02
N LEU A 161 -10.45 30.59 22.24
CA LEU A 161 -11.61 30.94 21.41
C LEU A 161 -12.72 31.58 22.24
N ALA A 162 -13.07 32.82 21.92
CA ALA A 162 -14.14 33.55 22.59
C ALA A 162 -15.47 32.80 22.43
N LEU A 163 -16.36 32.90 23.43
CA LEU A 163 -17.62 32.15 23.45
C LEU A 163 -18.43 32.26 22.16
N ALA A 164 -18.50 33.45 21.55
CA ALA A 164 -19.22 33.66 20.29
C ALA A 164 -18.63 32.86 19.10
N GLN A 165 -17.31 32.65 19.06
CA GLN A 165 -16.65 31.85 18.02
C GLN A 165 -16.92 30.35 18.22
N ARG A 166 -16.93 29.89 19.48
CA ARG A 166 -17.24 28.50 19.82
C ARG A 166 -18.69 28.15 19.52
N GLU A 167 -19.63 29.06 19.81
CA GLU A 167 -21.03 28.85 19.42
C GLU A 167 -21.24 28.95 17.90
N GLU A 168 -20.57 29.85 17.16
CA GLU A 168 -20.62 29.89 15.68
C GLU A 168 -20.17 28.55 15.05
N LEU A 169 -19.05 27.99 15.52
CA LEU A 169 -18.56 26.69 15.04
C LEU A 169 -19.52 25.54 15.42
N ARG A 170 -20.09 25.56 16.62
CA ARG A 170 -21.01 24.51 17.09
C ARG A 170 -22.40 24.59 16.44
N GLU A 171 -22.89 25.78 16.09
CA GLU A 171 -24.10 25.95 15.29
C GLU A 171 -23.93 25.33 13.89
N LEU A 172 -22.81 25.62 13.21
CA LEU A 172 -22.49 25.04 11.90
C LEU A 172 -22.31 23.51 11.95
N LEU A 173 -21.64 22.99 12.98
CA LEU A 173 -21.48 21.55 13.17
C LEU A 173 -22.82 20.84 13.46
N THR A 174 -23.72 21.51 14.20
CA THR A 174 -25.08 21.00 14.46
C THR A 174 -25.94 21.00 13.18
N GLU A 175 -25.75 21.97 12.29
CA GLU A 175 -26.41 22.01 10.97
C GLU A 175 -25.95 20.84 10.09
N ALA A 176 -24.64 20.58 10.02
CA ALA A 176 -24.09 19.41 9.33
C ALA A 176 -24.58 18.08 9.92
N GLU A 177 -24.54 17.91 11.25
CA GLU A 177 -25.06 16.70 11.92
C GLU A 177 -26.54 16.48 11.60
N GLY A 178 -27.33 17.57 11.58
CA GLY A 178 -28.73 17.56 11.21
C GLY A 178 -28.97 17.05 9.78
N LEU A 179 -28.16 17.49 8.81
CA LEU A 179 -28.23 17.05 7.42
C LEU A 179 -27.78 15.59 7.25
N TYR A 180 -26.66 15.18 7.87
CA TYR A 180 -26.22 13.78 7.83
C TYR A 180 -27.28 12.85 8.43
N ARG A 181 -27.81 13.18 9.62
CA ARG A 181 -28.92 12.44 10.23
C ARG A 181 -30.17 12.43 9.37
N ALA A 182 -30.44 13.50 8.60
CA ALA A 182 -31.58 13.57 7.68
C ALA A 182 -31.47 12.60 6.48
N GLY A 183 -30.28 12.06 6.20
CA GLY A 183 -29.98 11.29 4.98
C GLY A 183 -29.43 12.14 3.84
N ASP A 184 -28.87 13.32 4.15
CA ASP A 184 -28.21 14.22 3.19
C ASP A 184 -26.71 14.36 3.53
N PRO A 185 -25.88 13.35 3.19
CA PRO A 185 -24.44 13.41 3.41
C PRO A 185 -23.75 14.45 2.51
N CYS A 186 -24.33 14.82 1.37
CA CYS A 186 -23.80 15.86 0.49
C CYS A 186 -24.00 17.25 1.09
N GLY A 187 -25.21 17.60 1.51
CA GLY A 187 -25.47 18.85 2.23
C GLY A 187 -24.67 18.95 3.53
N SER A 188 -24.47 17.84 4.23
CA SER A 188 -23.55 17.78 5.38
C SER A 188 -22.09 18.03 4.99
N GLY A 189 -21.64 17.52 3.83
CA GLY A 189 -20.30 17.78 3.29
C GLY A 189 -20.08 19.25 2.97
N GLU A 190 -21.01 19.87 2.24
CA GLU A 190 -20.98 21.29 1.85
C GLU A 190 -20.91 22.20 3.09
N VAL A 191 -21.72 21.95 4.13
CA VAL A 191 -21.68 22.76 5.36
C VAL A 191 -20.31 22.67 6.04
N LEU A 192 -19.66 21.51 6.02
CA LEU A 192 -18.31 21.37 6.57
C LEU A 192 -17.25 22.12 5.74
N ILE A 193 -17.22 21.99 4.40
CA ILE A 193 -16.18 22.62 3.57
C ILE A 193 -16.44 24.09 3.24
N ALA A 194 -17.68 24.51 3.02
CA ALA A 194 -18.00 25.88 2.63
C ALA A 194 -18.23 26.82 3.83
N LEU A 195 -18.60 26.29 5.02
CA LEU A 195 -18.92 27.10 6.20
C LEU A 195 -18.02 26.82 7.40
N LEU A 196 -17.99 25.58 7.91
CA LEU A 196 -17.27 25.26 9.16
C LEU A 196 -15.75 25.43 9.03
N LEU A 197 -15.14 24.75 8.06
CA LEU A 197 -13.68 24.79 7.87
C LEU A 197 -13.19 26.23 7.55
N PRO A 198 -13.88 27.03 6.71
CA PRO A 198 -13.60 28.45 6.56
C PRO A 198 -13.82 29.29 7.83
N ALA A 199 -14.71 28.90 8.74
CA ALA A 199 -14.85 29.55 10.05
C ALA A 199 -13.67 29.22 11.00
N VAL A 200 -13.19 27.97 11.02
CA VAL A 200 -11.96 27.60 11.74
C VAL A 200 -10.74 28.36 11.18
N GLN A 201 -10.60 28.44 9.85
CA GLN A 201 -9.54 29.19 9.18
C GLN A 201 -9.54 30.69 9.53
N LYS A 202 -10.71 31.32 9.73
CA LYS A 202 -10.80 32.73 10.19
C LYS A 202 -10.27 32.96 11.60
N VAL A 203 -10.27 31.94 12.46
CA VAL A 203 -9.80 32.05 13.86
C VAL A 203 -8.37 31.58 14.06
N ARG A 204 -7.72 31.04 13.02
CA ARG A 204 -6.32 30.57 12.99
C ARG A 204 -5.30 31.72 13.14
N ALA A 205 -5.18 32.26 14.35
CA ALA A 205 -4.22 33.31 14.68
C ALA A 205 -3.84 33.35 16.17
N ALA A 206 -2.60 33.77 16.44
CA ALA A 206 -2.06 33.98 17.81
C ALA A 206 -2.33 32.76 18.72
N ALA A 207 -3.00 32.95 19.86
CA ALA A 207 -3.26 31.88 20.84
C ALA A 207 -4.16 30.74 20.31
N ALA A 208 -4.92 30.98 19.23
CA ALA A 208 -5.81 30.00 18.61
C ALA A 208 -5.15 29.22 17.44
N LEU A 209 -3.88 29.47 17.12
CA LEU A 209 -3.20 28.85 15.97
C LEU A 209 -3.22 27.32 16.03
N GLU A 210 -2.72 26.72 17.11
CA GLU A 210 -2.64 25.26 17.27
C GLU A 210 -4.03 24.60 17.29
N THR A 211 -4.97 25.18 18.06
CA THR A 211 -6.34 24.68 18.15
C THR A 211 -7.10 24.79 16.82
N ALA A 212 -6.76 25.75 15.96
CA ALA A 212 -7.34 25.85 14.63
C ALA A 212 -6.73 24.87 13.62
N GLU A 213 -5.50 24.39 13.79
CA GLU A 213 -5.01 23.20 13.05
C GLU A 213 -5.83 21.97 13.46
N ASP A 214 -5.91 21.68 14.77
CA ASP A 214 -6.64 20.52 15.31
C ASP A 214 -8.09 20.47 14.79
N LEU A 215 -8.86 21.55 15.00
CA LEU A 215 -10.27 21.62 14.60
C LEU A 215 -10.47 21.59 13.08
N TYR A 216 -9.51 22.08 12.28
CA TYR A 216 -9.58 21.99 10.82
C TYR A 216 -9.31 20.56 10.34
N ASN A 217 -8.32 19.87 10.93
CA ASN A 217 -7.99 18.49 10.61
C ASN A 217 -9.13 17.53 11.02
N SER A 218 -9.62 17.61 12.27
CA SER A 218 -10.78 16.84 12.73
C SER A 218 -12.02 17.08 11.86
N GLY A 219 -12.32 18.35 11.52
CA GLY A 219 -13.45 18.70 10.65
C GLY A 219 -13.30 18.22 9.21
N ARG A 220 -12.07 18.16 8.67
CA ARG A 220 -11.82 17.64 7.31
C ARG A 220 -11.93 16.13 7.25
N MET A 221 -11.42 15.42 8.26
CA MET A 221 -11.56 13.96 8.35
C MET A 221 -13.02 13.56 8.54
N LEU A 222 -13.78 14.25 9.41
CA LEU A 222 -15.22 14.02 9.54
C LEU A 222 -15.97 14.18 8.20
N ARG A 223 -15.63 15.20 7.39
CA ARG A 223 -16.17 15.34 6.02
C ARG A 223 -15.74 14.19 5.11
N TYR A 224 -14.48 13.74 5.20
CA TYR A 224 -13.98 12.61 4.41
C TYR A 224 -14.79 11.33 4.72
N ASP A 225 -15.06 11.04 5.99
CA ASP A 225 -15.83 9.87 6.41
C ASP A 225 -17.29 9.94 5.95
N ILE A 226 -17.95 11.09 6.12
CA ILE A 226 -19.31 11.37 5.63
C ILE A 226 -19.43 11.07 4.13
N LEU A 227 -18.55 11.65 3.31
CA LEU A 227 -18.58 11.47 1.87
C LEU A 227 -18.07 10.07 1.45
N SER A 228 -17.22 9.43 2.25
CA SER A 228 -16.79 8.05 2.06
C SER A 228 -17.93 7.05 2.25
N SER A 229 -18.86 7.31 3.16
CA SER A 229 -20.05 6.45 3.39
C SER A 229 -21.03 6.39 2.20
N ILE A 230 -20.99 7.37 1.28
CA ILE A 230 -21.89 7.43 0.11
C ILE A 230 -21.62 6.25 -0.85
N PRO A 231 -22.60 5.37 -1.16
CA PRO A 231 -22.36 4.20 -2.01
C PRO A 231 -22.09 4.50 -3.50
N ASP A 232 -22.73 5.52 -4.07
CA ASP A 232 -22.47 6.01 -5.43
C ASP A 232 -22.00 7.46 -5.37
N LYS A 233 -20.71 7.70 -5.67
CA LYS A 233 -20.13 9.05 -5.64
C LYS A 233 -20.73 9.96 -6.71
N GLY A 234 -21.37 9.41 -7.74
CA GLY A 234 -22.01 10.18 -8.83
C GLY A 234 -23.22 11.00 -8.40
N ASP A 235 -23.84 10.68 -7.26
CA ASP A 235 -24.91 11.49 -6.66
C ASP A 235 -24.36 12.76 -5.93
N CYS A 236 -23.04 12.89 -5.78
CA CYS A 236 -22.40 13.89 -4.92
C CYS A 236 -21.16 14.54 -5.58
N PRO A 237 -21.28 15.72 -6.22
CA PRO A 237 -20.15 16.38 -6.90
C PRO A 237 -18.92 16.66 -6.00
N GLU A 238 -19.15 16.85 -4.70
CA GLU A 238 -18.09 16.99 -3.70
C GLU A 238 -17.29 15.71 -3.42
N ALA A 239 -17.86 14.54 -3.73
CA ALA A 239 -17.24 13.23 -3.51
C ALA A 239 -16.57 12.66 -4.77
N GLU A 240 -16.53 13.41 -5.88
CA GLU A 240 -15.89 13.02 -7.15
C GLU A 240 -14.42 12.58 -7.00
N ARG A 241 -13.74 13.00 -5.92
CA ARG A 241 -12.33 12.68 -5.62
C ARG A 241 -12.13 11.75 -4.41
N ILE A 242 -13.19 11.14 -3.89
CA ILE A 242 -13.11 10.26 -2.71
C ILE A 242 -13.23 8.80 -3.15
N GLY A 243 -12.22 8.00 -2.78
CA GLY A 243 -12.08 6.62 -3.25
C GLY A 243 -11.39 6.48 -4.62
N ILE A 244 -10.80 7.56 -5.16
CA ILE A 244 -9.83 7.47 -6.26
C ILE A 244 -8.41 7.36 -5.68
N GLU A 245 -7.60 6.46 -6.24
CA GLU A 245 -6.14 6.57 -6.12
C GLU A 245 -5.62 7.48 -7.23
N THR A 246 -4.69 8.36 -6.89
CA THR A 246 -4.05 9.25 -7.85
C THR A 246 -3.16 8.42 -8.78
N ALA A 247 -3.52 8.41 -10.07
CA ALA A 247 -2.71 7.85 -11.14
C ALA A 247 -2.53 8.89 -12.26
N ALA A 248 -1.39 8.86 -12.93
CA ALA A 248 -1.20 9.60 -14.18
C ALA A 248 -1.47 8.69 -15.37
N GLU A 249 -2.36 9.14 -16.26
CA GLU A 249 -2.69 8.46 -17.51
C GLU A 249 -2.07 9.22 -18.71
N PRO A 250 -1.61 8.51 -19.76
CA PRO A 250 -1.05 9.15 -20.94
C PRO A 250 -2.15 9.70 -21.87
N GLU A 251 -2.15 11.01 -22.10
CA GLU A 251 -3.02 11.66 -23.09
C GLU A 251 -2.46 11.56 -24.52
N GLU A 252 -1.14 11.64 -24.66
CA GLU A 252 -0.42 11.53 -25.92
C GLU A 252 0.91 10.81 -25.71
N GLU A 253 1.24 9.84 -26.57
CA GLU A 253 2.52 9.12 -26.55
C GLU A 253 3.17 9.12 -27.94
N THR A 254 4.28 9.85 -28.11
CA THR A 254 5.07 9.84 -29.36
C THR A 254 6.57 9.90 -29.07
N ASN A 255 7.41 9.73 -30.10
CA ASN A 255 8.85 9.95 -30.02
C ASN A 255 9.29 11.42 -30.03
N ALA A 256 8.36 12.38 -29.99
CA ALA A 256 8.64 13.82 -29.89
C ALA A 256 8.04 14.45 -28.62
N LEU A 257 6.98 13.86 -28.08
CA LEU A 257 6.16 14.39 -27.00
C LEU A 257 5.45 13.24 -26.26
N VAL A 258 5.51 13.26 -24.93
CA VAL A 258 4.59 12.53 -24.05
C VAL A 258 3.81 13.56 -23.22
N ILE A 259 2.50 13.37 -23.11
CA ILE A 259 1.63 14.15 -22.21
C ILE A 259 1.00 13.19 -21.23
N ALA A 260 1.12 13.48 -19.94
CA ALA A 260 0.50 12.72 -18.85
C ALA A 260 -0.40 13.62 -18.01
N GLY A 261 -1.61 13.17 -17.70
CA GLY A 261 -2.57 13.88 -16.83
C GLY A 261 -2.89 13.05 -15.59
N ALA A 262 -2.87 13.68 -14.42
CA ALA A 262 -3.25 13.08 -13.14
C ALA A 262 -4.38 13.88 -12.48
N VAL A 263 -5.29 13.19 -11.78
CA VAL A 263 -6.32 13.79 -10.92
C VAL A 263 -5.99 13.40 -9.48
N PHE A 264 -5.81 14.39 -8.61
CA PHE A 264 -5.45 14.17 -7.22
C PHE A 264 -6.68 13.79 -6.40
N SER A 265 -6.51 12.79 -5.54
CA SER A 265 -7.52 12.39 -4.54
C SER A 265 -7.82 13.50 -3.53
N GLU A 266 -8.88 13.33 -2.74
CA GLU A 266 -9.21 14.21 -1.61
C GLU A 266 -8.18 14.03 -0.47
N PRO A 267 -7.69 15.11 0.17
CA PRO A 267 -6.66 15.00 1.21
C PRO A 267 -7.17 14.35 2.49
N LEU A 268 -6.36 13.44 3.03
CA LEU A 268 -6.40 13.03 4.44
C LEU A 268 -5.48 13.97 5.23
N LEU A 269 -5.90 14.38 6.43
CA LEU A 269 -5.14 15.33 7.26
C LEU A 269 -4.90 14.77 8.66
N HIS A 270 -3.66 14.83 9.12
CA HIS A 270 -3.25 14.36 10.45
C HIS A 270 -2.47 15.43 11.21
N THR A 271 -2.85 15.68 12.46
CA THR A 271 -2.10 16.57 13.36
C THR A 271 -0.85 15.86 13.89
N ALA A 272 0.31 16.48 13.70
CA ALA A 272 1.57 16.08 14.34
C ALA A 272 2.01 17.15 15.35
N LYS A 273 2.28 16.76 16.61
CA LYS A 273 2.75 17.66 17.67
C LYS A 273 4.16 17.28 18.08
N VAL A 274 5.13 18.17 17.83
CA VAL A 274 6.57 17.87 17.92
C VAL A 274 7.26 18.75 18.94
N GLU A 275 8.03 18.16 19.85
CA GLU A 275 8.90 18.91 20.77
C GLU A 275 10.33 19.04 20.20
N HIS A 276 10.69 20.21 19.67
CA HIS A 276 12.01 20.47 19.08
C HIS A 276 12.71 21.70 19.66
N ASP A 277 13.99 21.84 19.33
CA ASP A 277 14.82 22.96 19.80
C ASP A 277 14.64 24.18 18.88
N LEU A 278 14.25 25.32 19.45
CA LEU A 278 14.31 26.64 18.82
C LEU A 278 15.43 27.47 19.46
N GLY A 279 16.64 27.31 18.93
CA GLY A 279 17.85 28.04 19.30
C GLY A 279 18.46 27.66 20.66
N SER A 280 17.72 27.88 21.76
CA SER A 280 18.11 27.46 23.12
C SER A 280 16.94 27.17 24.06
N ALA A 281 15.71 27.23 23.53
CA ALA A 281 14.50 26.78 24.20
C ALA A 281 13.96 25.55 23.48
N LYS A 282 13.38 24.63 24.24
CA LYS A 282 12.48 23.60 23.71
C LYS A 282 11.11 24.23 23.47
N ILE A 283 10.50 23.97 22.32
CA ILE A 283 9.12 24.32 22.00
C ILE A 283 8.35 23.06 21.60
N LEU A 284 7.06 23.05 21.93
CA LEU A 284 6.10 22.13 21.31
C LEU A 284 5.45 22.91 20.16
N GLU A 285 5.50 22.39 18.95
CA GLU A 285 4.88 23.00 17.77
C GLU A 285 3.88 22.02 17.13
N THR A 286 2.77 22.57 16.65
CA THR A 286 1.71 21.80 15.98
C THR A 286 1.82 21.97 14.47
N PHE A 287 1.87 20.85 13.76
CA PHE A 287 1.95 20.73 12.32
C PHE A 287 0.78 19.90 11.78
N THR A 288 0.47 20.09 10.50
CA THR A 288 -0.45 19.26 9.73
C THR A 288 0.34 18.43 8.72
N GLN A 289 0.19 17.11 8.77
CA GLN A 289 0.56 16.18 7.71
C GLN A 289 -0.61 16.04 6.74
N VAL A 290 -0.30 15.94 5.44
CA VAL A 290 -1.29 15.82 4.35
C VAL A 290 -1.00 14.53 3.61
N GLU A 291 -1.97 13.66 3.38
CA GLU A 291 -1.84 12.49 2.49
C GLU A 291 -2.81 12.65 1.31
N ILE A 292 -2.43 12.19 0.12
CA ILE A 292 -3.24 12.26 -1.10
C ILE A 292 -3.11 10.87 -1.74
N PRO A 293 -4.06 9.93 -1.48
CA PRO A 293 -3.94 8.55 -1.90
C PRO A 293 -3.37 8.36 -3.32
N GLY A 294 -2.24 7.65 -3.41
CA GLY A 294 -1.50 7.38 -4.66
C GLY A 294 -0.40 8.41 -4.99
N ALA A 295 -0.44 9.60 -4.39
CA ALA A 295 0.50 10.71 -4.56
C ALA A 295 1.28 11.01 -3.27
N ASP A 296 1.60 9.97 -2.52
CA ASP A 296 2.09 10.03 -1.14
C ASP A 296 3.60 10.31 -1.04
N ALA A 297 4.27 10.69 -2.13
CA ALA A 297 5.66 11.13 -2.09
C ALA A 297 5.78 12.53 -1.52
N ARG A 298 6.89 12.78 -0.85
CA ARG A 298 7.33 14.11 -0.44
C ARG A 298 8.46 14.52 -1.37
N LEU A 299 8.50 15.78 -1.78
CA LEU A 299 9.69 16.29 -2.47
C LEU A 299 10.76 16.71 -1.45
N GLY A 300 12.01 16.38 -1.77
CA GLY A 300 13.18 17.04 -1.20
C GLY A 300 13.78 16.41 0.05
N ASP A 301 14.97 16.91 0.38
CA ASP A 301 15.77 16.48 1.53
C ASP A 301 15.08 16.83 2.87
N PRO A 302 15.32 16.04 3.93
CA PRO A 302 14.78 16.28 5.27
C PRO A 302 14.96 17.70 5.82
N GLY A 303 13.88 18.22 6.40
CA GLY A 303 13.71 19.59 6.87
C GLY A 303 12.83 20.44 5.94
N LYS A 304 12.47 19.94 4.75
CA LYS A 304 11.68 20.68 3.75
C LYS A 304 10.19 20.33 3.83
N PRO A 305 9.26 21.20 3.43
CA PRO A 305 7.82 20.95 3.56
C PRO A 305 7.36 19.67 2.83
N ALA A 306 6.65 18.79 3.52
CA ALA A 306 6.25 17.47 3.05
C ALA A 306 5.02 17.51 2.11
N VAL A 307 5.09 18.32 1.06
CA VAL A 307 4.03 18.43 0.03
C VAL A 307 3.87 17.07 -0.67
N PRO A 308 2.65 16.52 -0.78
CA PRO A 308 2.40 15.27 -1.50
C PRO A 308 2.69 15.44 -3.00
N ILE A 309 3.31 14.44 -3.63
CA ILE A 309 3.62 14.40 -5.06
C ILE A 309 3.38 12.97 -5.60
N TYR A 310 2.81 12.88 -6.79
CA TYR A 310 2.75 11.65 -7.58
C TYR A 310 4.09 11.39 -8.27
N ARG A 311 4.45 10.13 -8.50
CA ARG A 311 5.65 9.75 -9.27
C ARG A 311 5.35 8.61 -10.24
N THR A 312 5.93 8.67 -11.43
CA THR A 312 5.90 7.59 -12.42
C THR A 312 7.18 7.53 -13.25
N LEU A 313 7.49 6.35 -13.80
CA LEU A 313 8.61 6.18 -14.73
C LEU A 313 8.14 6.50 -16.15
N VAL A 314 8.96 7.21 -16.93
CA VAL A 314 8.71 7.56 -18.33
C VAL A 314 9.99 7.28 -19.13
N ALA A 315 9.86 6.70 -20.32
CA ALA A 315 10.99 6.51 -21.23
C ALA A 315 11.16 7.70 -22.18
N ALA A 316 12.40 8.03 -22.54
CA ALA A 316 12.74 9.01 -23.57
C ALA A 316 13.44 8.37 -24.79
N PRO A 317 13.34 8.97 -25.99
CA PRO A 317 14.09 8.53 -27.16
C PRO A 317 15.61 8.67 -26.96
N ARG A 318 16.37 7.72 -27.51
CA ARG A 318 17.81 7.56 -27.28
C ARG A 318 18.60 8.79 -27.75
N GLY A 319 19.36 9.38 -26.84
CA GLY A 319 20.15 10.59 -27.05
C GLY A 319 19.34 11.88 -27.16
N SER A 320 18.05 11.87 -26.81
CA SER A 320 17.23 13.10 -26.75
C SER A 320 17.51 13.90 -25.48
N LYS A 321 17.34 15.22 -25.57
CA LYS A 321 17.17 16.07 -24.39
C LYS A 321 15.68 16.06 -24.03
N VAL A 322 15.36 15.60 -22.82
CA VAL A 322 14.03 15.77 -22.23
C VAL A 322 13.84 17.21 -21.77
N GLU A 323 12.69 17.80 -22.09
CA GLU A 323 12.30 19.15 -21.68
C GLU A 323 10.86 19.13 -21.17
N LEU A 324 10.73 19.16 -19.84
CA LEU A 324 9.45 19.28 -19.15
C LEU A 324 8.90 20.70 -19.33
N VAL A 325 7.65 20.80 -19.73
CA VAL A 325 6.89 22.04 -19.89
C VAL A 325 5.60 21.92 -19.09
N ILE A 326 5.38 22.89 -18.20
CA ILE A 326 4.15 23.13 -17.46
C ILE A 326 3.72 24.57 -17.70
N ASN A 327 2.44 24.80 -17.99
CA ASN A 327 1.83 26.11 -18.13
C ASN A 327 0.77 26.33 -17.01
N PRO A 328 0.34 27.57 -16.72
CA PRO A 328 -0.69 27.83 -15.72
C PRO A 328 -2.06 27.19 -16.02
N GLU A 329 -2.31 26.81 -17.29
CA GLU A 329 -3.50 26.06 -17.71
C GLU A 329 -3.37 24.53 -17.57
N ASP A 330 -2.18 24.00 -17.23
CA ASP A 330 -1.95 22.57 -17.04
C ASP A 330 -2.31 22.08 -15.62
N PHE A 331 -2.75 22.94 -14.70
CA PHE A 331 -3.23 22.55 -13.37
C PHE A 331 -4.33 23.46 -12.83
N GLU A 332 -5.22 22.90 -12.01
CA GLU A 332 -6.35 23.60 -11.38
C GLU A 332 -6.18 23.58 -9.86
N VAL A 333 -6.13 24.75 -9.20
CA VAL A 333 -6.14 24.81 -7.72
C VAL A 333 -7.55 24.46 -7.22
N ALA A 334 -7.66 23.35 -6.48
CA ALA A 334 -8.90 22.91 -5.84
C ALA A 334 -9.23 23.77 -4.62
N GLU A 335 -8.23 24.03 -3.77
CA GLU A 335 -8.41 24.65 -2.46
C GLU A 335 -7.13 25.37 -2.03
N THR A 336 -7.29 26.49 -1.33
CA THR A 336 -6.20 27.19 -0.63
C THR A 336 -6.43 27.02 0.87
N ILE A 337 -5.57 26.25 1.53
CA ILE A 337 -5.65 25.90 2.95
C ILE A 337 -4.56 26.66 3.71
N ALA A 338 -4.86 27.29 4.84
CA ALA A 338 -3.80 27.77 5.73
C ALA A 338 -3.52 26.70 6.81
N MET A 339 -2.29 26.19 6.81
CA MET A 339 -1.84 25.09 7.67
C MET A 339 -0.34 25.23 7.95
N ASN A 340 0.16 24.65 9.04
CA ASN A 340 1.60 24.53 9.29
C ASN A 340 2.08 23.18 8.75
N LEU A 341 2.47 23.10 7.47
CA LEU A 341 2.78 21.82 6.83
C LEU A 341 4.02 21.16 7.47
N TYR A 342 3.90 19.88 7.81
CA TYR A 342 4.97 19.10 8.43
C TYR A 342 6.24 19.01 7.55
N PRO A 343 7.46 19.11 8.11
CA PRO A 343 8.71 18.89 7.36
C PRO A 343 9.08 17.41 7.19
N THR A 344 9.63 17.04 6.04
CA THR A 344 10.24 15.72 5.79
C THR A 344 11.32 15.41 6.83
N GLN A 345 11.42 14.17 7.30
CA GLN A 345 12.41 13.77 8.31
C GLN A 345 13.41 12.75 7.74
N GLU A 346 14.64 12.72 8.30
CA GLU A 346 15.62 11.68 7.96
C GLU A 346 15.19 10.36 8.59
N GLU A 347 15.24 9.26 7.82
CA GLU A 347 15.12 7.91 8.41
C GLU A 347 16.24 7.70 9.45
N PRO A 348 15.93 7.43 10.72
CA PRO A 348 16.93 7.03 11.70
C PRO A 348 17.40 5.60 11.40
N VAL A 349 18.66 5.28 11.73
CA VAL A 349 19.36 4.08 11.24
C VAL A 349 19.83 3.22 12.41
N ASP A 350 19.67 1.91 12.29
CA ASP A 350 20.10 0.93 13.28
C ASP A 350 21.64 0.80 13.35
N GLN A 351 22.17 0.89 14.57
CA GLN A 351 23.61 0.76 14.85
C GLN A 351 24.09 -0.69 14.69
N ASN A 352 25.40 -0.93 14.74
CA ASN A 352 25.95 -2.29 14.66
C ASN A 352 25.71 -3.06 15.98
N GLY A 353 24.82 -4.05 15.98
CA GLY A 353 24.53 -4.93 17.13
C GLY A 353 23.51 -6.02 16.76
N ILE A 354 23.30 -6.99 17.66
CA ILE A 354 22.24 -8.01 17.52
C ILE A 354 20.87 -7.43 17.88
N ASP A 355 20.84 -6.53 18.87
CA ASP A 355 19.68 -5.72 19.26
C ASP A 355 20.18 -4.25 19.37
N PRO A 356 20.08 -3.46 18.29
CA PRO A 356 20.78 -2.19 18.17
C PRO A 356 20.02 -1.02 18.82
N VAL A 357 20.76 -0.17 19.56
CA VAL A 357 20.18 1.06 20.11
C VAL A 357 19.95 2.08 19.00
N TYR A 358 18.74 2.05 18.44
CA TYR A 358 18.26 3.07 17.50
C TYR A 358 18.42 4.47 18.10
N GLY A 359 19.06 5.37 17.34
CA GLY A 359 19.15 6.77 17.67
C GLY A 359 18.22 7.55 16.75
N ASP A 360 17.03 7.88 17.25
CA ASP A 360 16.10 8.77 16.58
C ASP A 360 16.82 10.09 16.25
N LYS A 361 16.79 10.49 14.99
CA LYS A 361 17.52 11.66 14.52
C LYS A 361 16.84 12.94 15.03
N PRO A 362 17.58 14.02 15.34
CA PRO A 362 16.98 15.28 15.72
C PRO A 362 16.00 15.77 14.65
N PHE A 363 14.84 16.27 15.07
CA PHE A 363 13.84 16.84 14.17
C PHE A 363 14.46 17.90 13.26
N SER A 364 14.34 17.69 11.94
CA SER A 364 14.84 18.60 10.92
C SER A 364 13.77 19.60 10.53
N LEU A 365 14.15 20.88 10.47
CA LEU A 365 13.34 21.99 9.98
C LEU A 365 14.29 22.96 9.26
N ASP A 366 14.19 23.06 7.93
CA ASP A 366 15.02 23.96 7.14
C ASP A 366 14.49 25.39 7.27
N ALA A 367 14.99 26.11 8.28
CA ALA A 367 14.63 27.51 8.52
C ALA A 367 14.84 28.42 7.30
N ALA A 368 15.75 28.11 6.37
CA ALA A 368 15.92 28.91 5.15
C ALA A 368 14.77 28.72 4.14
N VAL A 369 14.02 27.62 4.24
CA VAL A 369 12.77 27.38 3.52
C VAL A 369 11.58 27.89 4.33
N TYR A 370 11.52 27.63 5.64
CA TYR A 370 10.37 28.01 6.48
C TYR A 370 10.27 29.53 6.76
N ASP A 371 11.39 30.27 6.82
CA ASP A 371 11.39 31.74 6.90
C ASP A 371 11.10 32.43 5.53
N SER A 372 10.65 31.67 4.51
CA SER A 372 10.45 32.15 3.14
C SER A 372 9.01 31.94 2.64
N ASP A 373 8.49 32.90 1.87
CA ASP A 373 7.17 32.80 1.20
C ASP A 373 7.31 32.42 -0.29
N ALA A 374 8.43 31.80 -0.66
CA ALA A 374 8.59 31.18 -1.97
C ALA A 374 7.80 29.86 -2.05
N PRO A 375 7.21 29.51 -3.21
CA PRO A 375 6.53 28.23 -3.37
C PRO A 375 7.50 27.06 -3.19
N TYR A 376 7.03 26.04 -2.48
CA TYR A 376 7.65 24.74 -2.34
C TYR A 376 6.65 23.64 -2.79
N PRO A 377 6.99 22.77 -3.76
CA PRO A 377 8.17 22.85 -4.61
C PRO A 377 8.17 24.12 -5.50
N PRO A 378 9.33 24.65 -5.93
CA PRO A 378 9.37 25.87 -6.74
C PRO A 378 8.69 25.72 -8.10
N GLU A 379 8.87 24.56 -8.73
CA GLU A 379 8.15 24.12 -9.92
C GLU A 379 7.16 23.01 -9.51
N PRO A 380 5.92 23.01 -10.01
CA PRO A 380 4.91 22.03 -9.61
C PRO A 380 5.15 20.62 -10.16
N ALA A 381 6.09 20.44 -11.10
CA ALA A 381 6.57 19.12 -11.53
C ALA A 381 8.06 19.17 -11.84
N THR A 382 8.72 18.00 -11.74
CA THR A 382 10.14 17.82 -12.04
C THR A 382 10.37 16.52 -12.81
N VAL A 383 11.50 16.43 -13.52
CA VAL A 383 11.89 15.22 -14.24
C VAL A 383 13.37 14.90 -14.01
N GLN A 384 13.67 13.72 -13.48
CA GLN A 384 15.01 13.24 -13.16
C GLN A 384 15.38 12.07 -14.06
N TYR A 385 16.55 12.11 -14.70
CA TYR A 385 17.14 10.92 -15.34
C TYR A 385 17.53 9.89 -14.27
N LEU A 386 17.07 8.65 -14.40
CA LEU A 386 17.43 7.56 -13.48
C LEU A 386 18.55 6.67 -14.00
N GLY A 387 18.69 6.52 -15.31
CA GLY A 387 19.60 5.54 -15.90
C GLY A 387 19.15 5.05 -17.26
N ASP A 388 20.00 4.25 -17.91
CA ASP A 388 19.66 3.54 -19.14
C ASP A 388 19.32 2.09 -18.80
N ALA A 389 18.07 1.69 -19.00
CA ALA A 389 17.66 0.30 -18.90
C ALA A 389 17.82 -0.39 -20.26
N ARG A 390 18.99 -0.96 -20.51
CA ARG A 390 19.35 -1.88 -21.62
C ARG A 390 19.48 -1.21 -22.98
N ASP A 391 18.39 -0.64 -23.49
CA ASP A 391 18.40 0.31 -24.62
C ASP A 391 17.54 1.56 -24.31
N LEU A 392 16.73 1.53 -23.24
CA LEU A 392 15.65 2.45 -22.94
C LEU A 392 16.09 3.49 -21.90
N GLN A 393 16.06 4.78 -22.23
CA GLN A 393 16.46 5.83 -21.29
C GLN A 393 15.31 6.13 -20.31
N ILE A 394 15.49 5.85 -19.02
CA ILE A 394 14.42 5.99 -18.01
C ILE A 394 14.56 7.30 -17.23
N TYR A 395 13.43 7.99 -17.11
CA TYR A 395 13.26 9.19 -16.31
C TYR A 395 12.16 8.96 -15.27
N LEU A 396 12.34 9.54 -14.09
CA LEU A 396 11.31 9.71 -13.08
C LEU A 396 10.60 11.04 -13.34
N LEU A 397 9.29 10.99 -13.59
CA LEU A 397 8.42 12.15 -13.61
C LEU A 397 7.79 12.31 -12.22
N GLU A 398 7.95 13.49 -11.63
CA GLU A 398 7.44 13.87 -10.31
C GLU A 398 6.42 15.00 -10.49
N VAL A 399 5.21 14.87 -9.94
CA VAL A 399 4.08 15.78 -10.18
C VAL A 399 3.43 16.15 -8.84
N SER A 400 3.51 17.40 -8.42
CA SER A 400 3.09 17.85 -7.10
C SER A 400 1.57 17.96 -6.97
N SER A 401 1.02 17.56 -5.83
CA SER A 401 -0.41 17.74 -5.49
C SER A 401 -0.75 19.17 -5.08
N GLY A 402 0.23 20.09 -5.06
CA GLY A 402 0.05 21.48 -4.67
C GLY A 402 1.37 22.25 -4.58
N GLN A 403 1.29 23.49 -4.10
CA GLN A 403 2.46 24.28 -3.70
C GLN A 403 2.22 24.91 -2.31
N TYR A 404 3.15 24.68 -1.40
CA TYR A 404 3.18 25.26 -0.05
C TYR A 404 4.00 26.54 -0.02
N TYR A 405 3.57 27.52 0.78
CA TYR A 405 4.18 28.82 0.96
C TYR A 405 4.46 28.97 2.46
N PRO A 406 5.68 28.64 2.92
CA PRO A 406 5.94 28.42 4.35
C PRO A 406 5.69 29.63 5.24
N MET A 407 6.23 30.81 4.89
CA MET A 407 6.11 32.00 5.74
C MET A 407 4.66 32.51 5.88
N SER A 408 3.80 32.27 4.89
CA SER A 408 2.35 32.53 4.99
C SER A 408 1.54 31.36 5.54
N ASN A 409 2.18 30.21 5.84
CA ASN A 409 1.54 28.96 6.25
C ASN A 409 0.35 28.60 5.34
N ARG A 410 0.58 28.49 4.02
CA ARG A 410 -0.47 28.30 3.00
C ARG A 410 -0.13 27.16 2.04
N LEU A 411 -1.01 26.17 1.91
CA LEU A 411 -0.97 25.15 0.86
C LEU A 411 -2.04 25.46 -0.20
N ASP A 412 -1.62 25.73 -1.43
CA ASP A 412 -2.52 25.74 -2.59
C ASP A 412 -2.53 24.32 -3.17
N LEU A 413 -3.61 23.58 -2.93
CA LEU A 413 -3.78 22.18 -3.33
C LEU A 413 -4.40 22.08 -4.73
N PHE A 414 -3.88 21.20 -5.57
CA PHE A 414 -4.34 21.00 -6.94
C PHE A 414 -5.41 19.90 -7.04
N LYS A 415 -6.38 20.10 -7.94
CA LYS A 415 -7.41 19.12 -8.32
C LYS A 415 -6.86 18.10 -9.31
N ASN A 416 -6.09 18.61 -10.26
CA ASN A 416 -5.50 17.89 -11.38
C ASN A 416 -4.18 18.56 -11.77
N MET A 417 -3.31 17.81 -12.43
CA MET A 417 -2.11 18.36 -13.06
C MET A 417 -1.72 17.54 -14.29
N ARG A 418 -1.30 18.26 -15.32
CA ARG A 418 -0.83 17.76 -16.62
C ARG A 418 0.65 18.09 -16.79
N ALA A 419 1.41 17.16 -17.34
CA ALA A 419 2.85 17.29 -17.58
C ALA A 419 3.18 16.97 -19.03
N SER A 420 3.84 17.92 -19.73
CA SER A 420 4.26 17.76 -21.12
C SER A 420 5.77 17.56 -21.21
N LEU A 421 6.21 16.35 -21.58
CA LEU A 421 7.60 15.97 -21.76
C LEU A 421 7.97 16.02 -23.26
N ASN A 422 8.69 17.06 -23.66
CA ASN A 422 9.16 17.23 -25.03
C ASN A 422 10.52 16.53 -25.21
N PHE A 423 10.73 15.88 -26.35
CA PHE A 423 11.97 15.18 -26.69
C PHE A 423 12.69 15.88 -27.84
N ALA A 424 13.80 16.56 -27.53
CA ALA A 424 14.56 17.35 -28.50
C ALA A 424 15.89 16.65 -28.88
N GLY A 425 16.09 16.38 -30.18
CA GLY A 425 17.28 15.70 -30.67
C GLY A 425 17.18 14.17 -30.61
N GLY A 426 18.27 13.49 -30.27
CA GLY A 426 18.36 12.03 -30.35
C GLY A 426 18.25 11.47 -31.77
N ASN A 427 18.02 10.17 -31.88
CA ASN A 427 17.72 9.48 -33.14
C ASN A 427 16.20 9.30 -33.39
N GLY A 428 15.36 9.61 -32.40
CA GLY A 428 13.91 9.44 -32.46
C GLY A 428 13.41 8.00 -32.25
N ALA A 429 14.24 7.09 -31.74
CA ALA A 429 13.86 5.73 -31.37
C ALA A 429 13.98 5.52 -29.86
N PHE A 430 13.09 4.72 -29.26
CA PHE A 430 13.16 4.37 -27.83
C PHE A 430 14.06 3.15 -27.57
N VAL A 431 14.12 2.20 -28.51
CA VAL A 431 14.88 0.95 -28.39
C VAL A 431 15.54 0.57 -29.73
N THR A 432 16.47 -0.38 -29.70
CA THR A 432 17.01 -0.99 -30.92
C THR A 432 16.18 -2.22 -31.34
N GLU A 433 16.42 -2.73 -32.54
CA GLU A 433 15.88 -4.01 -33.02
C GLU A 433 16.13 -5.20 -32.07
N ALA A 434 17.13 -5.12 -31.18
CA ALA A 434 17.39 -6.15 -30.16
C ALA A 434 16.21 -6.32 -29.18
N ALA A 435 15.41 -5.28 -28.94
CA ALA A 435 14.21 -5.35 -28.13
C ALA A 435 13.09 -6.22 -28.72
N LEU A 436 13.21 -6.62 -30.00
CA LEU A 436 12.33 -7.58 -30.67
C LEU A 436 12.86 -9.02 -30.61
N ASN A 437 14.08 -9.26 -30.11
CA ASN A 437 14.64 -10.60 -30.01
C ASN A 437 13.86 -11.40 -28.94
N PRO A 438 13.17 -12.51 -29.28
CA PRO A 438 12.35 -13.26 -28.32
C PRO A 438 13.19 -13.99 -27.24
N PHE A 439 14.52 -13.96 -27.35
CA PHE A 439 15.45 -14.41 -26.32
C PHE A 439 15.87 -13.30 -25.35
N ASP A 440 15.58 -12.02 -25.64
CA ASP A 440 15.97 -10.89 -24.78
C ASP A 440 14.96 -10.66 -23.63
N SER A 441 14.93 -11.60 -22.69
CA SER A 441 13.92 -11.70 -21.62
C SER A 441 13.92 -10.54 -20.61
N GLY A 442 15.01 -9.78 -20.49
CA GLY A 442 15.09 -8.58 -19.65
C GLY A 442 14.33 -7.38 -20.21
N MET A 443 14.25 -7.22 -21.54
CA MET A 443 13.63 -6.04 -22.16
C MET A 443 12.09 -5.96 -21.91
N PRO A 444 11.29 -7.04 -22.03
CA PRO A 444 9.87 -7.00 -21.66
C PRO A 444 9.59 -6.60 -20.21
N ASN A 445 10.48 -6.94 -19.26
CA ASN A 445 10.34 -6.54 -17.86
C ASN A 445 10.52 -5.02 -17.71
N VAL A 446 11.47 -4.42 -18.43
CA VAL A 446 11.74 -2.99 -18.46
C VAL A 446 10.63 -2.20 -19.17
N LEU A 447 10.23 -2.63 -20.37
CA LEU A 447 9.23 -1.92 -21.19
C LEU A 447 7.89 -1.74 -20.47
N ASN A 448 7.47 -2.71 -19.64
CA ASN A 448 6.21 -2.64 -18.91
C ASN A 448 6.24 -1.71 -17.68
N ALA A 449 7.41 -1.24 -17.25
CA ALA A 449 7.58 -0.44 -16.04
C ALA A 449 7.36 1.08 -16.25
N VAL A 450 7.32 1.56 -17.50
CA VAL A 450 7.13 2.99 -17.83
C VAL A 450 5.70 3.30 -18.28
N LEU A 451 5.30 4.57 -18.12
CA LEU A 451 3.98 5.08 -18.49
C LEU A 451 3.70 4.96 -20.00
N ASN A 452 4.62 5.46 -20.83
CA ASN A 452 4.49 5.53 -22.28
C ASN A 452 4.83 4.20 -23.01
N LYS A 453 4.52 3.07 -22.37
CA LYS A 453 4.85 1.72 -22.84
C LYS A 453 4.18 1.31 -24.16
N ASN A 454 3.03 1.91 -24.48
CA ASN A 454 2.27 1.58 -25.69
C ASN A 454 2.95 2.11 -26.97
N SER A 455 3.66 3.23 -26.86
CA SER A 455 4.34 3.87 -28.00
C SER A 455 5.70 3.27 -28.36
N LEU A 456 6.45 2.71 -27.39
CA LEU A 456 7.89 2.43 -27.51
C LEU A 456 8.26 1.58 -28.74
N LEU A 457 7.55 0.48 -28.96
CA LEU A 457 7.81 -0.47 -30.05
C LEU A 457 7.38 0.05 -31.45
N ASN A 458 6.79 1.24 -31.54
CA ASN A 458 6.53 1.89 -32.83
C ASN A 458 7.77 2.67 -33.34
N TYR A 459 8.77 2.89 -32.49
CA TYR A 459 9.93 3.74 -32.79
C TYR A 459 11.24 2.98 -32.49
N ILE A 460 11.61 2.10 -33.42
CA ILE A 460 12.73 1.16 -33.28
C ILE A 460 13.90 1.56 -34.18
N GLU A 461 15.11 1.56 -33.62
CA GLU A 461 16.36 1.73 -34.36
C GLU A 461 16.85 0.39 -34.91
N TYR A 462 16.74 0.23 -36.23
CA TYR A 462 17.32 -0.90 -36.96
C TYR A 462 18.81 -0.63 -37.21
N LEU A 463 19.66 -1.39 -36.52
CA LEU A 463 21.10 -1.32 -36.65
C LEU A 463 21.59 -2.33 -37.71
N ALA A 464 22.90 -2.54 -37.79
CA ALA A 464 23.44 -3.71 -38.48
C ALA A 464 23.66 -4.79 -37.40
N PRO A 465 22.86 -5.87 -37.36
CA PRO A 465 22.87 -6.80 -36.25
C PRO A 465 24.26 -7.46 -36.07
N PRO A 466 24.75 -7.65 -34.84
CA PRO A 466 26.00 -8.33 -34.60
C PRO A 466 25.98 -9.76 -35.15
N ARG A 467 27.06 -10.17 -35.81
CA ARG A 467 27.18 -11.52 -36.42
C ARG A 467 27.57 -12.62 -35.43
N VAL A 468 27.56 -12.32 -34.13
CA VAL A 468 27.91 -13.25 -33.06
C VAL A 468 26.64 -13.52 -32.25
N PHE A 469 26.30 -14.79 -32.11
CA PHE A 469 25.20 -15.22 -31.26
C PHE A 469 25.68 -15.20 -29.79
N GLY A 470 24.94 -14.51 -28.92
CA GLY A 470 25.26 -14.39 -27.49
C GLY A 470 24.55 -15.43 -26.64
N GLU A 471 24.08 -15.03 -25.47
CA GLU A 471 23.30 -15.86 -24.54
C GLU A 471 22.30 -15.01 -23.74
N GLU A 472 21.26 -15.66 -23.22
CA GLU A 472 20.30 -15.02 -22.29
C GLU A 472 20.89 -15.00 -20.86
N PHE A 473 21.62 -16.07 -20.53
CA PHE A 473 22.20 -16.31 -19.21
C PHE A 473 23.72 -16.52 -19.32
N MET A 474 24.47 -15.61 -18.71
CA MET A 474 25.92 -15.66 -18.63
C MET A 474 26.35 -16.23 -17.27
N ILE A 475 27.06 -17.37 -17.27
CA ILE A 475 27.68 -17.91 -16.06
C ILE A 475 29.16 -17.52 -16.02
N MET A 476 29.51 -16.64 -15.09
CA MET A 476 30.87 -16.19 -14.81
C MET A 476 31.44 -17.03 -13.66
N THR A 477 32.44 -17.86 -13.92
CA THR A 477 32.92 -18.86 -12.94
C THR A 477 34.43 -18.85 -12.76
N HIS A 478 34.88 -19.15 -11.53
CA HIS A 478 36.28 -19.49 -11.29
C HIS A 478 36.62 -20.88 -11.87
N PRO A 479 37.83 -21.12 -12.40
CA PRO A 479 38.21 -22.42 -12.97
C PRO A 479 37.97 -23.64 -12.07
N ASP A 480 38.13 -23.48 -10.76
CA ASP A 480 37.96 -24.57 -9.78
C ASP A 480 36.50 -25.06 -9.65
N PHE A 481 35.53 -24.27 -10.15
CA PHE A 481 34.10 -24.59 -10.13
C PHE A 481 33.51 -24.83 -11.54
N LEU A 482 34.37 -24.86 -12.57
CA LEU A 482 33.96 -24.94 -13.98
C LEU A 482 33.05 -26.15 -14.27
N ASP A 483 33.33 -27.32 -13.69
CA ASP A 483 32.52 -28.53 -13.91
C ASP A 483 31.07 -28.34 -13.42
N ALA A 484 30.87 -27.65 -12.29
CA ALA A 484 29.54 -27.33 -11.76
C ALA A 484 28.83 -26.25 -12.59
N ALA A 485 29.57 -25.25 -13.08
CA ALA A 485 29.05 -24.23 -14.00
C ALA A 485 28.61 -24.83 -15.35
N MET A 486 29.38 -25.78 -15.88
CA MET A 486 29.06 -26.49 -17.12
C MET A 486 27.85 -27.44 -16.97
N ALA A 487 27.72 -28.11 -15.83
CA ALA A 487 26.51 -28.90 -15.53
C ALA A 487 25.25 -28.03 -15.45
N LEU A 488 25.33 -26.87 -14.79
CA LEU A 488 24.21 -25.91 -14.74
C LEU A 488 23.89 -25.32 -16.13
N ARG A 489 24.91 -24.97 -16.93
CA ARG A 489 24.75 -24.52 -18.32
C ARG A 489 23.94 -25.51 -19.16
N ASP A 490 24.30 -26.79 -19.09
CA ASP A 490 23.65 -27.83 -19.89
C ASP A 490 22.21 -28.06 -19.44
N HIS A 491 21.96 -28.08 -18.13
CA HIS A 491 20.61 -28.12 -17.57
C HIS A 491 19.74 -26.93 -18.04
N LYS A 492 20.27 -25.70 -18.03
CA LYS A 492 19.51 -24.52 -18.46
C LYS A 492 19.17 -24.54 -19.96
N ARG A 493 20.11 -25.02 -20.78
CA ARG A 493 19.90 -25.24 -22.23
C ARG A 493 18.85 -26.32 -22.50
N ASP A 494 18.91 -27.45 -21.78
CA ASP A 494 17.87 -28.50 -21.83
C ASP A 494 16.50 -27.96 -21.37
N ASN A 495 16.50 -26.97 -20.47
CA ASN A 495 15.31 -26.23 -20.03
C ASN A 495 14.87 -25.09 -20.96
N GLY A 496 15.52 -24.94 -22.12
CA GLY A 496 15.12 -23.97 -23.15
C GLY A 496 15.64 -22.55 -22.95
N LEU A 497 16.50 -22.30 -21.94
CA LEU A 497 17.16 -21.03 -21.64
C LEU A 497 18.61 -21.07 -22.16
N TRP A 498 18.90 -20.23 -23.15
CA TRP A 498 20.20 -20.27 -23.80
C TRP A 498 21.30 -19.63 -22.95
N THR A 499 22.31 -20.44 -22.62
CA THR A 499 23.26 -20.19 -21.52
C THR A 499 24.70 -20.44 -21.98
N ASN A 500 25.65 -19.58 -21.61
CA ASN A 500 27.09 -19.78 -21.85
C ASN A 500 27.91 -19.61 -20.54
N VAL A 501 29.12 -20.17 -20.53
CA VAL A 501 30.03 -20.16 -19.37
C VAL A 501 31.35 -19.49 -19.75
N PHE A 502 31.83 -18.57 -18.91
CA PHE A 502 33.11 -17.89 -19.09
C PHE A 502 33.95 -17.95 -17.81
N GLN A 503 35.25 -18.24 -17.95
CA GLN A 503 36.17 -18.28 -16.82
C GLN A 503 36.67 -16.87 -16.46
N CYS A 504 36.58 -16.52 -15.17
CA CYS A 504 36.97 -15.23 -14.59
C CYS A 504 37.59 -15.40 -13.18
N GLY A 505 38.07 -14.30 -12.61
CA GLY A 505 38.57 -14.25 -11.23
C GLY A 505 40.06 -14.56 -11.06
N THR A 506 40.45 -14.96 -9.86
CA THR A 506 41.86 -15.04 -9.42
C THR A 506 42.66 -16.22 -9.98
N GLY A 507 42.00 -17.13 -10.72
CA GLY A 507 42.56 -18.39 -11.20
C GLY A 507 43.67 -18.28 -12.25
N SER A 508 44.59 -19.26 -12.23
CA SER A 508 45.73 -19.30 -13.16
C SER A 508 45.29 -19.58 -14.60
N GLY A 509 45.80 -18.78 -15.55
CA GLY A 509 45.52 -18.94 -16.99
C GLY A 509 44.39 -18.05 -17.51
N ILE A 510 43.70 -17.33 -16.63
CA ILE A 510 42.76 -16.26 -16.97
C ILE A 510 43.56 -14.98 -17.27
N THR A 511 43.13 -14.21 -18.27
CA THR A 511 43.71 -12.89 -18.61
C THR A 511 42.59 -11.94 -19.04
N GLY A 512 42.60 -10.68 -18.58
CA GLY A 512 41.60 -9.70 -19.00
C GLY A 512 40.21 -9.89 -18.40
N ARG A 513 40.09 -10.73 -17.36
CA ARG A 513 38.87 -11.00 -16.56
C ARG A 513 39.22 -11.41 -15.12
N GLN A 514 40.28 -10.85 -14.54
CA GLN A 514 40.84 -11.32 -13.27
C GLN A 514 40.41 -10.43 -12.09
N THR A 515 40.32 -9.13 -12.33
CA THR A 515 39.87 -8.09 -11.39
C THR A 515 38.44 -7.66 -11.67
N ALA A 516 37.77 -7.02 -10.72
CA ALA A 516 36.36 -6.66 -10.85
C ALA A 516 36.07 -5.79 -12.09
N ALA A 517 36.89 -4.75 -12.31
CA ALA A 517 36.79 -3.86 -13.47
C ALA A 517 37.10 -4.54 -14.83
N GLU A 518 37.92 -5.59 -14.86
CA GLU A 518 38.12 -6.38 -16.08
C GLU A 518 36.92 -7.27 -16.41
N ILE A 519 36.29 -7.84 -15.39
CA ILE A 519 35.08 -8.66 -15.51
C ILE A 519 33.92 -7.80 -16.01
N ASP A 520 33.75 -6.61 -15.44
CA ASP A 520 32.76 -5.60 -15.83
C ASP A 520 32.98 -5.14 -17.28
N ASN A 521 34.19 -4.66 -17.61
CA ASN A 521 34.53 -4.29 -18.99
C ASN A 521 34.29 -5.43 -19.99
N PHE A 522 34.52 -6.70 -19.61
CA PHE A 522 34.16 -7.85 -20.44
C PHE A 522 32.65 -8.00 -20.63
N ILE A 523 31.83 -7.87 -19.59
CA ILE A 523 30.36 -7.93 -19.66
C ILE A 523 29.83 -6.84 -20.61
N GLN A 524 30.25 -5.58 -20.42
CA GLN A 524 29.86 -4.45 -21.28
C GLN A 524 30.30 -4.65 -22.75
N THR A 525 31.54 -5.12 -22.97
CA THR A 525 32.07 -5.41 -24.31
C THR A 525 31.30 -6.56 -24.97
N HIS A 526 30.96 -7.61 -24.22
CA HIS A 526 30.25 -8.77 -24.73
C HIS A 526 28.81 -8.40 -25.11
N TYR A 527 28.06 -7.76 -24.20
CA TYR A 527 26.69 -7.27 -24.43
C TYR A 527 26.58 -6.40 -25.70
N SER A 528 27.51 -5.48 -25.93
CA SER A 528 27.54 -4.62 -27.12
C SER A 528 27.97 -5.32 -28.41
N SER A 529 28.37 -6.60 -28.35
CA SER A 529 28.94 -7.36 -29.48
C SER A 529 28.10 -8.54 -29.97
N VAL A 530 26.95 -8.84 -29.34
CA VAL A 530 26.13 -10.03 -29.58
C VAL A 530 24.68 -9.73 -29.98
N LEU A 531 24.09 -10.63 -30.77
CA LEU A 531 22.68 -10.53 -31.20
C LEU A 531 21.68 -10.85 -30.08
N THR A 532 22.01 -11.82 -29.24
CA THR A 532 21.21 -12.21 -28.06
C THR A 532 21.89 -11.64 -26.84
N LYS A 533 21.31 -10.56 -26.32
CA LYS A 533 21.81 -9.80 -25.18
C LYS A 533 21.59 -10.58 -23.87
N PRO A 534 22.61 -10.73 -23.01
CA PRO A 534 22.42 -11.27 -21.67
C PRO A 534 21.35 -10.50 -20.90
N SER A 535 20.41 -11.24 -20.32
CA SER A 535 19.40 -10.73 -19.39
C SER A 535 19.76 -11.09 -17.94
N TYR A 536 20.48 -12.18 -17.75
CA TYR A 536 20.87 -12.72 -16.45
C TYR A 536 22.39 -12.98 -16.39
N ILE A 537 23.01 -12.72 -15.24
CA ILE A 537 24.42 -13.07 -15.01
C ILE A 537 24.54 -13.75 -13.63
N LEU A 538 25.19 -14.92 -13.60
CA LEU A 538 25.51 -15.65 -12.38
C LEU A 538 27.01 -15.64 -12.13
N PHE A 539 27.44 -15.15 -10.98
CA PHE A 539 28.78 -15.36 -10.45
C PHE A 539 28.83 -16.67 -9.65
N LEU A 540 29.58 -17.67 -10.12
CA LEU A 540 29.70 -18.98 -9.47
C LEU A 540 31.11 -19.14 -8.91
N GLY A 541 31.23 -18.85 -7.62
CA GLY A 541 32.47 -18.71 -6.85
C GLY A 541 32.39 -17.50 -5.91
N ASP A 542 33.03 -17.60 -4.74
CA ASP A 542 32.93 -16.54 -3.73
C ASP A 542 33.85 -15.32 -3.97
N ALA A 543 33.81 -14.31 -3.09
CA ALA A 543 34.39 -12.99 -3.33
C ALA A 543 35.92 -12.95 -3.50
N GLU A 544 36.67 -13.90 -2.96
CA GLU A 544 38.12 -14.05 -3.17
C GLU A 544 38.46 -14.86 -4.44
N TYR A 545 37.54 -15.70 -4.91
CA TYR A 545 37.61 -16.39 -6.20
C TYR A 545 37.20 -15.46 -7.36
N ILE A 546 36.07 -14.78 -7.24
CA ILE A 546 35.48 -13.83 -8.20
C ILE A 546 35.26 -12.49 -7.48
N PRO A 547 36.15 -11.50 -7.67
CA PRO A 547 36.07 -10.20 -7.01
C PRO A 547 34.71 -9.52 -7.14
N THR A 548 34.23 -8.93 -6.05
CA THR A 548 33.08 -8.02 -6.02
C THR A 548 33.57 -6.55 -5.95
N PHE A 549 32.66 -5.58 -6.01
CA PHE A 549 33.00 -4.15 -5.81
C PHE A 549 32.72 -3.68 -4.38
N TYR A 550 33.30 -2.54 -4.02
CA TYR A 550 33.05 -1.86 -2.75
C TYR A 550 32.54 -0.44 -3.00
N VAL A 551 31.25 -0.21 -2.76
CA VAL A 551 30.59 1.09 -2.87
C VAL A 551 30.09 1.47 -1.48
N ASN A 552 30.43 2.65 -0.97
CA ASN A 552 30.09 3.06 0.42
C ASN A 552 30.51 2.04 1.51
N ALA A 553 31.57 1.25 1.28
CA ALA A 553 32.00 0.09 2.09
C ALA A 553 31.02 -1.11 2.16
N ILE A 554 29.98 -1.10 1.33
CA ILE A 554 29.10 -2.22 1.02
C ILE A 554 29.81 -3.08 -0.04
N GLY A 555 29.99 -4.37 0.23
CA GLY A 555 30.39 -5.35 -0.78
C GLY A 555 29.21 -5.61 -1.71
N THR A 556 29.41 -5.43 -3.02
CA THR A 556 28.29 -5.35 -3.96
C THR A 556 28.67 -5.73 -5.39
N ASP A 557 27.80 -6.54 -6.00
CA ASP A 557 27.82 -6.85 -7.44
C ASP A 557 26.96 -5.86 -8.26
N TRP A 558 26.39 -4.81 -7.66
CA TRP A 558 25.60 -3.79 -8.37
C TRP A 558 26.31 -3.17 -9.60
N PRO A 559 27.63 -2.88 -9.59
CA PRO A 559 28.30 -2.35 -10.78
C PRO A 559 28.36 -3.35 -11.96
N TYR A 560 28.12 -4.64 -11.73
CA TYR A 560 27.90 -5.62 -12.81
C TYR A 560 26.44 -5.66 -13.31
N ALA A 561 25.50 -5.11 -12.55
CA ALA A 561 24.08 -5.08 -12.87
C ALA A 561 23.70 -3.96 -13.85
N ILE A 562 24.62 -3.03 -14.13
CA ILE A 562 24.41 -1.81 -14.92
C ILE A 562 25.45 -1.68 -16.04
N LEU A 563 25.11 -0.93 -17.08
CA LEU A 563 26.00 -0.47 -18.16
C LEU A 563 26.40 1.01 -17.98
N GLY A 564 25.61 1.77 -17.21
CA GLY A 564 25.91 3.15 -16.84
C GLY A 564 26.90 3.28 -15.67
N ALA A 565 27.05 4.51 -15.17
CA ALA A 565 27.99 4.82 -14.09
C ALA A 565 27.31 4.72 -12.71
N VAL A 566 27.94 3.99 -11.77
CA VAL A 566 27.47 3.85 -10.37
C VAL A 566 27.15 5.22 -9.74
N GLY A 567 25.96 5.34 -9.17
CA GLY A 567 25.47 6.57 -8.52
C GLY A 567 24.88 7.62 -9.49
N VAL A 568 25.03 7.42 -10.81
CA VAL A 568 24.23 8.11 -11.84
C VAL A 568 23.14 7.17 -12.33
N ASP A 569 23.51 5.94 -12.66
CA ASP A 569 22.60 4.90 -13.11
C ASP A 569 22.05 4.09 -11.92
N LYS A 570 20.72 4.00 -11.89
CA LYS A 570 19.87 3.36 -10.88
C LYS A 570 19.01 2.23 -11.48
N CYS A 571 19.15 1.97 -12.77
CA CYS A 571 18.32 1.03 -13.53
C CYS A 571 19.13 -0.25 -13.83
N PRO A 572 18.72 -1.44 -13.36
CA PRO A 572 19.47 -2.66 -13.60
C PRO A 572 19.27 -3.17 -15.05
N ASP A 573 20.34 -3.18 -15.83
CA ASP A 573 20.43 -3.84 -17.13
C ASP A 573 20.36 -5.36 -17.05
N PHE A 574 20.86 -5.92 -15.94
CA PHE A 574 21.01 -7.35 -15.74
C PHE A 574 20.38 -7.80 -14.42
N ALA A 575 19.77 -8.98 -14.45
CA ALA A 575 19.36 -9.70 -13.26
C ALA A 575 20.55 -10.55 -12.75
N ILE A 576 21.26 -10.01 -11.76
CA ILE A 576 22.46 -10.62 -11.17
C ILE A 576 22.11 -11.59 -10.04
N GLY A 577 22.86 -12.69 -9.95
CA GLY A 577 22.95 -13.49 -8.73
C GLY A 577 24.35 -14.05 -8.51
N ARG A 578 24.62 -14.49 -7.29
CA ARG A 578 25.90 -15.12 -6.90
C ARG A 578 25.63 -16.44 -6.19
N ILE A 579 26.37 -17.47 -6.56
CA ILE A 579 26.53 -18.70 -5.79
C ILE A 579 27.90 -18.59 -5.10
N PRO A 580 27.95 -18.07 -3.85
CA PRO A 580 29.17 -18.05 -3.05
C PRO A 580 29.55 -19.49 -2.70
N VAL A 581 30.73 -19.93 -3.16
CA VAL A 581 31.32 -21.26 -2.89
C VAL A 581 32.84 -21.20 -2.94
N ASP A 582 33.48 -21.94 -2.03
CA ASP A 582 34.94 -22.04 -1.88
C ASP A 582 35.49 -23.40 -2.35
N THR A 583 34.61 -24.36 -2.65
CA THR A 583 34.95 -25.72 -3.10
C THR A 583 33.99 -26.23 -4.17
N LEU A 584 34.50 -27.11 -5.04
CA LEU A 584 33.69 -27.81 -6.04
C LEU A 584 32.61 -28.72 -5.39
N GLU A 585 32.77 -29.15 -4.13
CA GLU A 585 31.74 -29.91 -3.41
C GLU A 585 30.54 -29.02 -3.06
N GLN A 586 30.77 -27.83 -2.46
CA GLN A 586 29.70 -26.85 -2.24
C GLN A 586 29.05 -26.42 -3.57
N ALA A 587 29.85 -26.19 -4.62
CA ALA A 587 29.34 -25.82 -5.94
C ALA A 587 28.34 -26.85 -6.48
N ASN A 588 28.70 -28.14 -6.44
CA ASN A 588 27.82 -29.24 -6.85
C ASN A 588 26.60 -29.41 -5.94
N VAL A 589 26.68 -29.08 -4.65
CA VAL A 589 25.52 -29.07 -3.75
C VAL A 589 24.53 -27.96 -4.16
N VAL A 590 24.99 -26.74 -4.39
CA VAL A 590 24.10 -25.62 -4.74
C VAL A 590 23.49 -25.81 -6.13
N THR A 591 24.30 -26.08 -7.17
CA THR A 591 23.77 -26.34 -8.51
C THR A 591 22.89 -27.59 -8.55
N GLY A 592 23.24 -28.64 -7.80
CA GLY A 592 22.43 -29.84 -7.66
C GLY A 592 21.03 -29.58 -7.08
N LYS A 593 20.92 -28.69 -6.07
CA LYS A 593 19.63 -28.26 -5.51
C LYS A 593 18.78 -27.50 -6.54
N ILE A 594 19.38 -26.53 -7.25
CA ILE A 594 18.70 -25.76 -8.31
C ILE A 594 18.19 -26.69 -9.42
N MET A 595 19.05 -27.57 -9.94
CA MET A 595 18.69 -28.51 -11.02
C MET A 595 17.58 -29.50 -10.60
N ALA A 596 17.57 -29.92 -9.33
CA ALA A 596 16.50 -30.75 -8.78
C ALA A 596 15.18 -29.98 -8.62
N TYR A 597 15.22 -28.73 -8.20
CA TYR A 597 14.03 -27.89 -8.04
C TYR A 597 13.36 -27.50 -9.38
N GLU A 598 14.16 -27.38 -10.44
CA GLU A 598 13.62 -27.15 -11.80
C GLU A 598 13.06 -28.45 -12.42
N ASN A 599 13.82 -29.55 -12.47
CA ASN A 599 13.44 -30.73 -13.28
C ASN A 599 12.97 -31.96 -12.49
N ALA A 600 13.16 -31.99 -11.16
CA ALA A 600 12.64 -33.04 -10.28
C ALA A 600 11.90 -32.48 -9.04
N PRO A 601 11.06 -31.42 -9.17
CA PRO A 601 10.41 -30.82 -8.02
C PRO A 601 9.48 -31.81 -7.29
N PRO A 602 9.32 -31.67 -5.96
CA PRO A 602 8.41 -32.52 -5.20
C PRO A 602 6.96 -32.29 -5.65
N PHE A 603 6.26 -33.32 -6.11
CA PHE A 603 4.82 -33.23 -6.41
C PHE A 603 3.99 -33.25 -5.10
N ASN A 604 4.13 -32.19 -4.30
CA ASN A 604 3.55 -32.04 -2.97
C ASN A 604 2.75 -30.73 -2.87
N ALA A 605 1.43 -30.79 -3.07
CA ALA A 605 0.57 -29.62 -3.02
C ALA A 605 0.54 -28.92 -1.64
N ALA A 606 0.88 -29.62 -0.54
CA ALA A 606 0.98 -28.97 0.76
C ALA A 606 2.17 -27.99 0.83
N PHE A 607 3.29 -28.30 0.16
CA PHE A 607 4.47 -27.43 0.11
C PHE A 607 4.17 -26.11 -0.61
N TYR A 608 3.55 -26.15 -1.80
CA TYR A 608 3.20 -24.95 -2.60
C TYR A 608 1.94 -24.21 -2.16
N ASN A 609 1.26 -24.70 -1.12
CA ASN A 609 0.13 -24.02 -0.50
C ASN A 609 0.46 -23.46 0.89
N ASN A 610 1.65 -23.72 1.43
CA ASN A 610 2.08 -23.21 2.74
C ASN A 610 3.35 -22.36 2.62
N ALA A 611 3.25 -21.10 3.02
CA ALA A 611 4.38 -20.22 3.29
C ALA A 611 4.54 -20.01 4.82
N ALA A 612 5.67 -19.46 5.24
CA ALA A 612 5.86 -18.98 6.60
C ALA A 612 6.47 -17.57 6.58
N ILE A 613 6.04 -16.74 7.52
CA ILE A 613 6.67 -15.45 7.82
C ILE A 613 7.00 -15.42 9.30
N ALA A 614 8.26 -15.17 9.63
CA ALA A 614 8.76 -14.95 10.97
C ALA A 614 9.12 -13.48 11.15
N ALA A 615 8.77 -12.87 12.28
CA ALA A 615 8.95 -11.43 12.50
C ALA A 615 8.87 -11.00 13.96
N GLN A 616 9.48 -9.86 14.26
CA GLN A 616 9.44 -9.19 15.55
C GLN A 616 8.35 -8.10 15.58
N PHE A 617 7.57 -8.04 16.66
CA PHE A 617 6.86 -6.84 17.10
C PHE A 617 7.76 -6.11 18.12
N GLN A 618 8.21 -4.88 17.80
CA GLN A 618 9.25 -4.22 18.59
C GLN A 618 8.65 -3.35 19.71
N CYS A 619 8.65 -3.88 20.94
CA CYS A 619 8.20 -3.18 22.15
C CYS A 619 9.35 -2.42 22.86
N CYS A 620 9.08 -1.55 23.84
CA CYS A 620 8.24 -0.34 23.79
C CYS A 620 9.03 0.79 24.49
N ARG A 621 9.58 1.74 23.72
CA ARG A 621 10.33 2.90 24.23
C ARG A 621 9.43 3.88 25.00
N SER A 622 10.05 4.84 25.70
CA SER A 622 9.33 5.86 26.51
C SER A 622 8.49 6.85 25.71
N ASP A 623 8.89 7.05 24.45
CA ASP A 623 8.34 8.00 23.46
C ASP A 623 7.14 7.45 22.68
N THR A 624 6.97 6.13 22.65
CA THR A 624 5.97 5.41 21.85
C THR A 624 4.81 4.92 22.70
N GLY A 625 3.63 4.84 22.10
CA GLY A 625 2.42 4.36 22.78
C GLY A 625 2.55 2.90 23.23
N ALA A 626 2.12 2.60 24.45
CA ALA A 626 2.11 1.22 24.96
C ALA A 626 1.22 0.33 24.08
N GLY A 627 1.79 -0.73 23.49
CA GLY A 627 1.10 -1.63 22.56
C GLY A 627 1.22 -1.27 21.07
N ARG A 628 1.94 -0.19 20.72
CA ARG A 628 2.28 0.19 19.33
C ARG A 628 3.64 -0.38 18.92
N ASP A 629 3.78 -0.82 17.67
CA ASP A 629 5.06 -1.31 17.11
C ASP A 629 6.04 -0.12 16.89
N GLN A 630 7.35 -0.35 17.04
CA GLN A 630 8.41 0.64 16.73
C GLN A 630 8.96 0.51 15.30
N ARG A 631 8.53 -0.52 14.57
CA ARG A 631 8.91 -0.79 13.19
C ARG A 631 7.70 -1.26 12.39
N THR A 632 7.85 -1.30 11.08
CA THR A 632 6.86 -1.91 10.19
C THR A 632 7.15 -3.38 9.90
N PHE A 633 7.84 -4.04 10.83
CA PHE A 633 8.20 -5.45 10.75
C PHE A 633 6.95 -6.33 10.67
N ILE A 634 5.98 -6.16 11.58
CA ILE A 634 4.70 -6.87 11.50
C ILE A 634 3.84 -6.33 10.34
N GLN A 635 3.89 -5.04 10.03
CA GLN A 635 3.05 -4.44 8.97
C GLN A 635 3.38 -4.96 7.57
N VAL A 636 4.66 -4.97 7.17
CA VAL A 636 5.07 -5.52 5.88
C VAL A 636 4.97 -7.05 5.83
N SER A 637 5.12 -7.71 6.99
CA SER A 637 4.87 -9.14 7.13
C SER A 637 3.40 -9.48 6.87
N GLU A 638 2.46 -8.72 7.45
CA GLU A 638 1.02 -8.86 7.17
C GLU A 638 0.65 -8.47 5.73
N PHE A 639 1.30 -7.47 5.13
CA PHE A 639 1.15 -7.20 3.69
C PHE A 639 1.51 -8.44 2.85
N GLY A 640 2.72 -8.98 3.01
CA GLY A 640 3.15 -10.18 2.30
C GLY A 640 2.26 -11.40 2.59
N ARG A 641 1.80 -11.54 3.84
CA ARG A 641 0.84 -12.57 4.25
C ARG A 641 -0.50 -12.43 3.52
N ASN A 642 -1.01 -11.21 3.39
CA ASN A 642 -2.32 -10.93 2.81
C ASN A 642 -2.30 -11.03 1.28
N VAL A 643 -1.22 -10.59 0.62
CA VAL A 643 -0.99 -10.86 -0.82
C VAL A 643 -0.99 -12.37 -1.09
N MET A 644 -0.25 -13.14 -0.30
CA MET A 644 -0.24 -14.60 -0.40
C MET A 644 -1.60 -15.25 -0.08
N ALA A 645 -2.34 -14.75 0.91
CA ALA A 645 -3.67 -15.25 1.25
C ALA A 645 -4.69 -14.99 0.13
N ASN A 646 -4.65 -13.81 -0.50
CA ASN A 646 -5.45 -13.47 -1.68
C ASN A 646 -5.10 -14.37 -2.88
N ALA A 647 -3.83 -14.78 -3.00
CA ALA A 647 -3.38 -15.81 -3.94
C ALA A 647 -3.69 -17.27 -3.49
N GLY A 648 -4.56 -17.46 -2.50
CA GLY A 648 -5.04 -18.78 -2.04
C GLY A 648 -4.04 -19.58 -1.21
N LYS A 649 -3.02 -18.94 -0.62
CA LYS A 649 -1.99 -19.60 0.18
C LYS A 649 -2.30 -19.55 1.68
N THR A 650 -1.98 -20.62 2.37
CA THR A 650 -1.89 -20.64 3.84
C THR A 650 -0.53 -20.07 4.24
N VAL A 651 -0.51 -19.14 5.19
CA VAL A 651 0.72 -18.51 5.66
C VAL A 651 0.79 -18.65 7.16
N GLN A 652 1.80 -19.38 7.65
CA GLN A 652 2.09 -19.49 9.06
C GLN A 652 2.76 -18.19 9.54
N ARG A 653 2.20 -17.57 10.58
CA ARG A 653 2.88 -16.52 11.35
C ARG A 653 3.76 -17.18 12.41
N ILE A 654 5.01 -16.77 12.51
CA ILE A 654 5.96 -17.13 13.58
C ILE A 654 6.42 -15.81 14.19
N TYR A 655 5.49 -15.10 14.82
CA TYR A 655 5.74 -13.75 15.32
C TYR A 655 6.00 -13.78 16.82
N MET A 656 7.00 -13.01 17.26
CA MET A 656 7.29 -12.79 18.67
C MET A 656 7.26 -11.30 19.01
N LYS A 657 7.14 -10.97 20.30
CA LYS A 657 7.32 -9.60 20.80
C LYS A 657 8.51 -9.48 21.75
N THR A 658 9.28 -8.40 21.65
CA THR A 658 10.30 -8.07 22.65
C THR A 658 9.67 -7.53 23.94
N SER A 659 10.47 -7.27 24.97
CA SER A 659 9.97 -6.93 26.32
C SER A 659 10.61 -5.68 26.91
N ASP A 660 11.25 -4.87 26.07
CA ASP A 660 12.31 -3.95 26.47
C ASP A 660 11.81 -2.51 26.56
N GLY A 661 12.40 -1.71 27.46
CA GLY A 661 11.93 -0.36 27.76
C GLY A 661 10.82 -0.29 28.83
N PRO A 662 10.32 0.92 29.14
CA PRO A 662 9.49 1.18 30.32
C PRO A 662 8.07 0.61 30.25
N TYR A 663 7.55 0.29 29.05
CA TYR A 663 6.25 -0.35 28.85
C TYR A 663 6.38 -1.85 28.49
N GLY A 664 7.55 -2.45 28.76
CA GLY A 664 7.82 -3.88 28.58
C GLY A 664 6.76 -4.76 29.24
N GLY A 665 6.16 -5.65 28.44
CA GLY A 665 5.02 -6.49 28.85
C GLY A 665 3.65 -6.02 28.37
N SER A 666 3.55 -4.84 27.74
CA SER A 666 2.33 -4.41 27.02
C SER A 666 1.89 -5.44 25.98
N THR A 667 0.59 -5.51 25.70
CA THR A 667 0.05 -6.36 24.62
C THR A 667 0.14 -5.59 23.29
N PRO A 668 0.58 -6.22 22.19
CA PRO A 668 0.45 -5.64 20.86
C PRO A 668 -1.01 -5.31 20.54
N THR A 669 -1.26 -4.08 20.08
CA THR A 669 -2.57 -3.59 19.65
C THR A 669 -2.51 -2.83 18.33
N ALA A 670 -1.42 -2.12 18.02
CA ALA A 670 -1.32 -1.29 16.81
C ALA A 670 0.03 -1.44 16.07
N TYR A 671 -0.01 -1.25 14.75
CA TYR A 671 1.17 -1.09 13.88
C TYR A 671 1.91 0.23 14.15
N TYR A 672 3.06 0.44 13.48
CA TYR A 672 3.89 1.64 13.67
C TYR A 672 3.17 2.97 13.39
N ASP A 673 2.30 3.03 12.37
CA ASP A 673 1.50 4.22 12.05
C ASP A 673 0.40 4.51 13.10
N GLY A 674 0.05 3.52 13.91
CA GLY A 674 -1.00 3.59 14.93
C GLY A 674 -2.33 2.97 14.50
N THR A 675 -2.42 2.39 13.30
CA THR A 675 -3.57 1.58 12.88
C THR A 675 -3.61 0.26 13.66
N ASP A 676 -4.81 -0.21 13.99
CA ASP A 676 -4.99 -1.42 14.80
C ASP A 676 -4.48 -2.69 14.11
N LEU A 677 -3.94 -3.62 14.89
CA LEU A 677 -3.63 -4.97 14.44
C LEU A 677 -4.93 -5.74 14.14
N PRO A 678 -4.95 -6.60 13.11
CA PRO A 678 -6.15 -7.36 12.76
C PRO A 678 -6.57 -8.31 13.88
N ASP A 679 -7.87 -8.66 13.95
CA ASP A 679 -8.52 -9.54 14.94
C ASP A 679 -7.75 -10.84 15.29
N ALA A 680 -6.94 -11.33 14.35
CA ALA A 680 -6.13 -12.53 14.49
C ALA A 680 -4.76 -12.31 15.18
N LEU A 681 -4.49 -11.10 15.67
CA LEU A 681 -3.26 -10.63 16.33
C LEU A 681 -3.52 -9.71 17.54
N ASP A 682 -4.68 -9.05 17.59
CA ASP A 682 -5.14 -8.18 18.69
C ASP A 682 -5.04 -8.80 20.10
N ALA A 683 -5.03 -7.96 21.14
CA ALA A 683 -4.99 -8.31 22.55
C ALA A 683 -6.11 -9.27 23.04
N GLY A 684 -7.26 -9.34 22.34
CA GLY A 684 -8.32 -10.33 22.60
C GLY A 684 -8.16 -11.67 21.88
N SER A 685 -7.29 -11.75 20.86
CA SER A 685 -7.21 -12.88 19.91
C SER A 685 -6.74 -14.21 20.51
N GLY A 686 -5.93 -14.15 21.58
CA GLY A 686 -5.19 -15.30 22.10
C GLY A 686 -4.00 -15.73 21.24
N PHE A 687 -3.58 -14.92 20.26
CA PHE A 687 -2.31 -15.11 19.56
C PHE A 687 -1.14 -14.98 20.58
N PRO A 688 -0.17 -15.91 20.59
CA PRO A 688 0.69 -16.07 21.77
C PRO A 688 1.92 -15.15 21.78
N TRP A 689 2.35 -14.62 20.63
CA TRP A 689 3.50 -13.72 20.48
C TRP A 689 4.83 -14.27 21.05
N ASP A 690 5.01 -15.59 20.97
CA ASP A 690 6.12 -16.36 21.56
C ASP A 690 6.90 -17.22 20.55
N GLY A 691 6.73 -16.99 19.25
CA GLY A 691 7.37 -17.80 18.19
C GLY A 691 8.89 -17.82 18.31
N ASP A 692 9.49 -19.01 18.16
CA ASP A 692 10.90 -19.26 18.49
C ASP A 692 11.69 -19.99 17.38
N THR A 693 12.96 -20.26 17.66
CA THR A 693 13.88 -21.06 16.85
C THR A 693 13.33 -22.44 16.49
N ALA A 694 12.61 -23.08 17.42
CA ALA A 694 12.04 -24.41 17.23
C ALA A 694 10.83 -24.37 16.29
N ASP A 695 10.01 -23.31 16.34
CA ASP A 695 8.95 -23.06 15.35
C ASP A 695 9.52 -22.80 13.95
N ILE A 696 10.61 -22.03 13.83
CA ILE A 696 11.31 -21.84 12.54
C ILE A 696 11.80 -23.18 12.00
N ILE A 697 12.53 -23.97 12.80
CA ILE A 697 13.01 -25.31 12.42
C ILE A 697 11.84 -26.24 12.06
N ALA A 698 10.73 -26.19 12.81
CA ALA A 698 9.53 -26.99 12.53
C ALA A 698 8.85 -26.58 11.22
N ALA A 699 8.76 -25.28 10.94
CA ALA A 699 8.17 -24.75 9.71
C ALA A 699 9.02 -25.11 8.48
N TYR A 700 10.34 -24.96 8.54
CA TYR A 700 11.27 -25.45 7.50
C TYR A 700 11.08 -26.96 7.27
N ASN A 701 11.12 -27.77 8.34
CA ASN A 701 11.05 -29.23 8.25
C ASN A 701 9.66 -29.75 7.81
N ALA A 702 8.59 -28.98 8.04
CA ALA A 702 7.27 -29.24 7.47
C ALA A 702 7.14 -28.84 5.99
N GLY A 703 8.12 -28.09 5.45
CA GLY A 703 8.20 -27.64 4.07
C GLY A 703 7.36 -26.39 3.79
N ARG A 704 8.00 -25.33 3.27
CA ARG A 704 7.36 -24.09 2.81
C ARG A 704 7.94 -23.72 1.44
N PHE A 705 7.13 -23.30 0.48
CA PHE A 705 7.65 -22.87 -0.84
C PHE A 705 8.35 -21.51 -0.79
N LEU A 706 7.85 -20.63 0.07
CA LEU A 706 8.41 -19.33 0.40
C LEU A 706 8.52 -19.23 1.93
N PHE A 707 9.69 -18.81 2.41
CA PHE A 707 9.92 -18.42 3.81
C PHE A 707 10.37 -16.96 3.82
N MET A 708 9.77 -16.13 4.65
CA MET A 708 10.21 -14.75 4.88
C MET A 708 10.60 -14.58 6.34
N HIS A 709 11.64 -13.81 6.58
CA HIS A 709 11.93 -13.26 7.90
C HIS A 709 11.97 -11.73 7.78
N ARG A 710 11.47 -11.01 8.79
CA ARG A 710 11.58 -9.54 8.88
C ARG A 710 11.74 -9.06 10.31
N ASP A 711 12.93 -8.54 10.59
CA ASP A 711 13.43 -8.13 11.90
C ASP A 711 14.83 -7.49 11.72
N HIS A 712 15.51 -7.17 12.81
CA HIS A 712 16.96 -7.09 12.91
C HIS A 712 17.68 -8.37 12.40
N GLY A 713 19.00 -8.29 12.27
CA GLY A 713 19.84 -9.39 11.80
C GLY A 713 21.32 -9.06 11.91
N TRP A 714 22.15 -10.07 11.67
CA TRP A 714 23.58 -9.90 11.44
C TRP A 714 24.09 -11.01 10.51
N ALA A 715 25.36 -10.95 10.11
CA ALA A 715 25.98 -11.98 9.26
C ALA A 715 25.85 -13.42 9.80
N GLY A 716 25.63 -13.60 11.12
CA GLY A 716 25.43 -14.92 11.73
C GLY A 716 23.98 -15.42 11.76
N GLY A 717 22.97 -14.57 11.55
CA GLY A 717 21.57 -15.00 11.47
C GLY A 717 20.50 -13.94 11.77
N TRP A 718 19.31 -14.44 12.07
CA TRP A 718 18.12 -13.67 12.45
C TRP A 718 18.03 -13.53 13.98
N ALA A 719 17.55 -12.40 14.49
CA ALA A 719 17.54 -12.13 15.94
C ALA A 719 16.20 -12.48 16.62
N HIS A 720 15.07 -12.14 16.01
CA HIS A 720 13.74 -12.25 16.62
C HIS A 720 12.64 -12.66 15.60
N PRO A 721 12.18 -13.92 15.62
CA PRO A 721 12.71 -15.05 16.40
C PRO A 721 14.17 -15.39 16.07
N GLU A 722 14.96 -15.82 17.06
CA GLU A 722 16.37 -16.16 16.85
C GLU A 722 16.51 -17.40 15.97
N PHE A 723 17.34 -17.33 14.92
CA PHE A 723 17.70 -18.47 14.08
C PHE A 723 19.10 -18.27 13.51
N ASP A 724 20.08 -18.92 14.11
CA ASP A 724 21.50 -18.66 13.88
C ASP A 724 22.13 -19.64 12.87
N SER A 725 23.40 -19.40 12.56
CA SER A 725 24.17 -20.27 11.66
C SER A 725 24.37 -21.69 12.23
N GLY A 726 24.35 -21.88 13.55
CA GLY A 726 24.30 -23.20 14.19
C GLY A 726 22.97 -23.93 13.95
N ASP A 727 21.83 -23.25 14.08
CA ASP A 727 20.50 -23.84 13.92
C ASP A 727 20.23 -24.42 12.52
N ILE A 728 20.86 -23.85 11.49
CA ILE A 728 20.87 -24.40 10.11
C ILE A 728 21.28 -25.89 10.11
N ASP A 729 22.09 -26.36 11.06
CA ASP A 729 22.49 -27.76 11.11
C ASP A 729 21.34 -28.72 11.45
N SER A 730 20.32 -28.24 12.16
CA SER A 730 19.08 -28.96 12.52
C SER A 730 18.06 -29.05 11.37
N LEU A 731 18.28 -28.37 10.24
CA LEU A 731 17.39 -28.46 9.08
C LEU A 731 17.49 -29.82 8.37
N ALA A 732 16.33 -30.42 8.13
CA ALA A 732 16.12 -31.75 7.56
C ALA A 732 14.99 -31.76 6.51
N ASN A 733 14.68 -30.60 5.91
CA ASN A 733 13.56 -30.39 4.97
C ASN A 733 13.70 -31.09 3.61
N GLY A 734 14.83 -31.75 3.33
CA GLY A 734 14.97 -32.64 2.18
C GLY A 734 14.92 -31.87 0.85
N ALA A 735 13.97 -32.26 -0.02
CA ALA A 735 13.67 -31.56 -1.27
C ALA A 735 12.60 -30.45 -1.12
N LEU A 736 12.07 -30.23 0.09
CA LEU A 736 11.09 -29.17 0.39
C LEU A 736 11.83 -27.87 0.73
N GLN A 737 12.57 -27.35 -0.24
CA GLN A 737 13.51 -26.23 -0.06
C GLN A 737 12.85 -24.89 -0.43
N PRO A 738 12.64 -23.97 0.53
CA PRO A 738 12.06 -22.66 0.25
C PRO A 738 12.96 -21.79 -0.63
N VAL A 739 12.34 -20.89 -1.39
CA VAL A 739 12.92 -19.56 -1.63
C VAL A 739 12.82 -18.75 -0.34
N VAL A 740 13.87 -18.03 0.02
CA VAL A 740 13.92 -17.26 1.26
C VAL A 740 14.01 -15.76 0.97
N PHE A 741 13.15 -14.97 1.59
CA PHE A 741 13.28 -13.52 1.69
C PHE A 741 13.83 -13.19 3.09
N SER A 742 15.13 -12.94 3.17
CA SER A 742 15.84 -12.62 4.42
C SER A 742 15.92 -11.10 4.53
N VAL A 743 14.86 -10.49 5.10
CA VAL A 743 14.72 -9.03 5.19
C VAL A 743 15.29 -8.57 6.52
N ASN A 744 16.61 -8.76 6.69
CA ASN A 744 17.30 -8.76 7.98
C ASN A 744 18.75 -8.31 7.85
N CYS A 745 19.06 -7.12 8.39
CA CYS A 745 20.39 -6.47 8.38
C CYS A 745 21.59 -7.44 8.25
N ALA A 746 22.35 -7.30 7.16
CA ALA A 746 23.56 -8.05 6.86
C ALA A 746 23.41 -9.59 6.80
N SER A 747 22.20 -10.14 6.68
CA SER A 747 21.99 -11.60 6.63
C SER A 747 22.58 -12.27 5.37
N GLY A 748 22.72 -11.50 4.28
CA GLY A 748 23.31 -11.88 3.00
C GLY A 748 24.81 -11.55 2.85
N PHE A 749 25.57 -11.44 3.95
CA PHE A 749 27.00 -11.09 3.98
C PHE A 749 27.89 -12.15 3.29
N PHE A 750 28.01 -12.08 1.96
CA PHE A 750 28.81 -13.04 1.16
C PHE A 750 30.28 -12.62 1.00
N ASP A 751 30.64 -11.34 1.18
CA ASP A 751 31.95 -10.83 0.75
C ASP A 751 33.07 -10.95 1.80
N ASN A 752 32.84 -11.75 2.84
CA ASN A 752 33.60 -11.81 4.09
C ASN A 752 35.13 -11.89 3.92
N GLU A 753 35.58 -12.75 3.01
CA GLU A 753 36.98 -13.08 2.72
C GLU A 753 37.74 -11.83 2.26
N THR A 754 37.00 -10.87 1.68
CA THR A 754 37.50 -9.59 1.18
C THR A 754 37.10 -8.39 2.08
N ALA A 755 36.06 -8.53 2.90
CA ALA A 755 35.47 -7.46 3.73
C ALA A 755 36.36 -6.98 4.90
N GLY A 756 37.54 -7.59 5.09
CA GLY A 756 38.54 -7.14 6.07
C GLY A 756 38.15 -7.33 7.53
N GLY A 757 37.14 -8.16 7.82
CA GLY A 757 36.60 -8.37 9.18
C GLY A 757 35.61 -7.28 9.63
N ALA A 758 34.94 -6.61 8.68
CA ALA A 758 33.77 -5.80 8.99
C ALA A 758 32.70 -6.64 9.73
N TYR A 759 31.82 -6.00 10.51
CA TYR A 759 30.77 -6.69 11.29
C TYR A 759 31.29 -7.74 12.30
N GLY A 760 32.59 -7.73 12.60
CA GLY A 760 33.23 -8.68 13.50
C GLY A 760 33.52 -10.05 12.87
N THR A 761 33.37 -10.18 11.55
CA THR A 761 33.58 -11.45 10.85
C THR A 761 35.06 -11.84 10.76
N THR A 762 35.29 -13.13 10.46
CA THR A 762 36.62 -13.68 10.19
C THR A 762 36.69 -14.25 8.78
N VAL A 763 37.75 -13.92 8.04
CA VAL A 763 38.13 -14.27 6.63
C VAL A 763 38.17 -15.79 6.29
N GLY A 764 37.68 -16.66 7.17
CA GLY A 764 37.53 -18.10 6.92
C GLY A 764 36.41 -18.72 7.75
N GLY A 765 35.38 -17.94 8.05
CA GLY A 765 34.10 -18.41 8.59
C GLY A 765 33.04 -18.33 7.49
N VAL A 766 32.02 -19.17 7.57
CA VAL A 766 30.89 -19.18 6.61
C VAL A 766 29.66 -18.62 7.31
N TYR A 767 29.01 -17.66 6.68
CA TYR A 767 27.93 -16.84 7.25
C TYR A 767 26.55 -17.35 6.83
N TRP A 768 25.50 -16.74 7.38
CA TRP A 768 24.19 -17.36 7.49
C TRP A 768 23.56 -17.76 6.14
N ALA A 769 23.44 -16.81 5.20
CA ALA A 769 22.84 -17.10 3.90
C ALA A 769 23.71 -18.05 3.07
N GLU A 770 25.04 -17.92 3.13
CA GLU A 770 25.94 -18.89 2.51
C GLU A 770 25.71 -20.29 3.07
N LYS A 771 25.69 -20.46 4.40
CA LYS A 771 25.54 -21.78 5.04
C LYS A 771 24.17 -22.39 4.71
N LEU A 772 23.12 -21.57 4.68
CA LEU A 772 21.77 -22.02 4.32
C LEU A 772 21.67 -22.46 2.84
N LEU A 773 22.36 -21.76 1.95
CA LEU A 773 22.45 -22.10 0.53
C LEU A 773 23.38 -23.32 0.29
N ARG A 774 24.53 -23.39 0.96
CA ARG A 774 25.53 -24.47 0.88
C ARG A 774 25.09 -25.76 1.61
N LYS A 775 24.04 -25.73 2.45
CA LYS A 775 23.49 -26.89 3.19
C LYS A 775 23.10 -28.04 2.23
N PRO A 776 23.69 -29.24 2.34
CA PRO A 776 23.32 -30.39 1.51
C PRO A 776 22.02 -31.05 1.98
N ASN A 777 21.16 -31.43 1.03
CA ASN A 777 19.87 -32.12 1.25
C ASN A 777 18.87 -31.41 2.18
N ALA A 778 19.05 -30.10 2.42
CA ALA A 778 18.22 -29.26 3.27
C ALA A 778 18.52 -27.78 2.99
N GLY A 779 17.94 -26.88 3.80
CA GLY A 779 18.12 -25.43 3.68
C GLY A 779 17.28 -24.82 2.56
N ALA A 780 17.75 -23.71 2.00
CA ALA A 780 17.10 -22.98 0.91
C ALA A 780 17.55 -23.47 -0.47
N VAL A 781 16.77 -23.12 -1.51
CA VAL A 781 17.19 -23.26 -2.93
C VAL A 781 17.74 -21.95 -3.52
N GLY A 782 17.29 -20.81 -3.00
CA GLY A 782 17.78 -19.47 -3.33
C GLY A 782 17.26 -18.44 -2.33
N ILE A 783 18.02 -17.38 -2.12
CA ILE A 783 17.81 -16.39 -1.05
C ILE A 783 17.87 -14.98 -1.66
N LEU A 784 16.94 -14.10 -1.30
CA LEU A 784 17.13 -12.65 -1.40
C LEU A 784 17.57 -12.14 -0.03
N GLY A 785 18.65 -11.35 0.00
CA GLY A 785 19.18 -10.76 1.24
C GLY A 785 20.20 -9.66 0.98
N ASP A 786 20.60 -9.00 2.06
CA ASP A 786 21.37 -7.76 2.12
C ASP A 786 22.78 -7.97 2.69
N THR A 787 23.78 -7.25 2.17
CA THR A 787 25.19 -7.48 2.58
C THR A 787 25.64 -6.67 3.80
N ARG A 788 24.86 -5.71 4.32
CA ARG A 788 25.19 -4.84 5.48
C ARG A 788 23.89 -4.41 6.19
N ASN A 789 23.98 -3.68 7.31
CA ASN A 789 22.81 -2.99 7.87
C ASN A 789 22.09 -2.16 6.81
N SER A 790 20.75 -2.24 6.80
CA SER A 790 19.90 -1.72 5.73
C SER A 790 18.71 -0.92 6.32
N PRO A 791 18.34 0.25 5.76
CA PRO A 791 17.23 1.07 6.28
C PRO A 791 15.88 0.35 6.28
N SER A 792 15.08 0.54 7.34
CA SER A 792 13.86 -0.22 7.60
C SER A 792 12.71 0.16 6.65
N TRP A 793 12.51 1.44 6.34
CA TRP A 793 11.43 1.89 5.45
C TRP A 793 11.73 1.50 3.99
N ALA A 794 13.00 1.64 3.60
CA ALA A 794 13.49 1.17 2.31
C ALA A 794 13.36 -0.36 2.15
N ASN A 795 13.73 -1.13 3.19
CA ASN A 795 13.49 -2.59 3.25
C ASN A 795 12.01 -2.98 3.11
N SER A 796 11.11 -2.29 3.82
CA SER A 796 9.66 -2.58 3.75
C SER A 796 9.13 -2.37 2.33
N THR A 797 9.51 -1.25 1.72
CA THR A 797 9.15 -0.89 0.35
C THR A 797 9.70 -1.90 -0.68
N LEU A 798 10.99 -2.25 -0.57
CA LEU A 798 11.61 -3.25 -1.44
C LEU A 798 10.89 -4.62 -1.33
N THR A 799 10.50 -4.99 -0.10
CA THR A 799 9.76 -6.22 0.19
C THR A 799 8.36 -6.22 -0.43
N GLN A 800 7.63 -5.11 -0.38
CA GLN A 800 6.34 -5.00 -1.08
C GLN A 800 6.53 -5.24 -2.59
N GLY A 801 7.58 -4.65 -3.18
CA GLY A 801 7.95 -4.89 -4.56
C GLY A 801 8.27 -6.36 -4.88
N PHE A 802 8.87 -7.13 -3.97
CA PHE A 802 9.06 -8.57 -4.17
C PHE A 802 7.74 -9.34 -4.22
N PHE A 803 6.77 -8.98 -3.39
CA PHE A 803 5.44 -9.61 -3.39
C PHE A 803 4.64 -9.23 -4.64
N ASP A 804 4.67 -7.96 -5.06
CA ASP A 804 4.01 -7.51 -6.29
C ASP A 804 4.65 -8.10 -7.55
N ALA A 805 5.97 -8.31 -7.58
CA ALA A 805 6.63 -9.02 -8.66
C ALA A 805 6.02 -10.43 -8.85
N ILE A 806 5.82 -11.19 -7.77
CA ILE A 806 5.27 -12.55 -7.82
C ILE A 806 3.74 -12.54 -8.03
N TRP A 807 3.04 -11.57 -7.45
CA TRP A 807 1.59 -11.41 -7.49
C TRP A 807 1.22 -9.96 -7.83
N PRO A 808 1.27 -9.58 -9.12
CA PRO A 808 0.97 -8.20 -9.51
C PRO A 808 -0.47 -7.83 -9.18
N ASN A 809 -0.73 -6.53 -9.03
CA ASN A 809 -1.89 -5.96 -8.34
C ASN A 809 -1.83 -6.09 -6.81
N ALA A 810 -0.70 -6.51 -6.22
CA ALA A 810 -0.41 -6.20 -4.83
C ALA A 810 -0.10 -4.70 -4.66
N ILE A 811 0.41 -4.06 -5.73
CA ILE A 811 0.59 -2.63 -5.87
C ILE A 811 0.03 -2.22 -7.25
N PRO A 812 -1.30 -2.03 -7.40
CA PRO A 812 -1.93 -1.80 -8.71
C PRO A 812 -1.38 -0.60 -9.49
N THR A 813 -0.85 0.40 -8.78
CA THR A 813 -0.25 1.63 -9.31
C THR A 813 1.20 1.47 -9.83
N PHE A 814 1.78 0.26 -9.82
CA PHE A 814 3.16 0.04 -10.29
C PHE A 814 3.30 -1.07 -11.36
N GLY A 815 4.08 -0.78 -12.39
CA GLY A 815 4.47 -1.76 -13.41
C GLY A 815 3.32 -2.24 -14.30
N GLY A 816 2.95 -3.52 -14.17
CA GLY A 816 1.93 -4.14 -15.01
C GLY A 816 1.64 -5.60 -14.63
N ALA A 817 0.49 -6.11 -15.06
CA ALA A 817 -0.14 -7.36 -14.61
C ALA A 817 0.61 -8.68 -14.92
N THR A 818 1.84 -8.63 -15.44
CA THR A 818 2.65 -9.82 -15.75
C THR A 818 3.50 -10.22 -14.55
N SER A 819 3.23 -11.41 -14.02
CA SER A 819 3.97 -12.00 -12.92
C SER A 819 5.42 -12.31 -13.29
N LYS A 820 6.35 -12.00 -12.39
CA LYS A 820 7.79 -12.28 -12.48
C LYS A 820 8.13 -13.36 -11.46
N LYS A 821 8.61 -14.51 -11.95
CA LYS A 821 8.94 -15.66 -11.09
C LYS A 821 10.44 -15.86 -10.87
N ARG A 822 11.31 -15.33 -11.74
CA ARG A 822 12.77 -15.52 -11.61
C ARG A 822 13.32 -14.63 -10.49
N LEU A 823 14.20 -15.16 -9.64
CA LEU A 823 14.68 -14.44 -8.44
C LEU A 823 15.31 -13.08 -8.77
N GLY A 824 16.07 -12.97 -9.86
CA GLY A 824 16.66 -11.70 -10.29
C GLY A 824 15.64 -10.71 -10.88
N ASP A 825 14.58 -11.19 -11.53
CA ASP A 825 13.48 -10.33 -12.02
C ASP A 825 12.63 -9.80 -10.85
N ILE A 826 12.44 -10.62 -9.79
CA ILE A 826 11.78 -10.23 -8.54
C ILE A 826 12.59 -9.15 -7.83
N LEU A 827 13.91 -9.36 -7.69
CA LEU A 827 14.81 -8.38 -7.08
C LEU A 827 14.84 -7.06 -7.86
N ASN A 828 14.95 -7.11 -9.19
CA ASN A 828 15.01 -5.91 -10.02
C ASN A 828 13.68 -5.14 -10.05
N HIS A 829 12.52 -5.84 -10.03
CA HIS A 829 11.21 -5.18 -9.85
C HIS A 829 11.10 -4.51 -8.48
N GLY A 830 11.58 -5.15 -7.41
CA GLY A 830 11.70 -4.55 -6.09
C GLY A 830 12.56 -3.28 -6.09
N LYS A 831 13.76 -3.33 -6.68
CA LYS A 831 14.67 -2.17 -6.79
C LYS A 831 14.06 -1.02 -7.60
N LEU A 832 13.40 -1.31 -8.73
CA LEU A 832 12.70 -0.28 -9.51
C LEU A 832 11.51 0.33 -8.75
N TYR A 833 10.77 -0.48 -7.96
CA TYR A 833 9.70 0.02 -7.10
C TYR A 833 10.25 0.95 -6.01
N LEU A 834 11.30 0.54 -5.29
CA LEU A 834 11.99 1.38 -4.30
C LEU A 834 12.47 2.70 -4.90
N MET A 835 13.05 2.69 -6.11
CA MET A 835 13.49 3.92 -6.78
C MET A 835 12.32 4.82 -7.22
N SER A 836 11.16 4.25 -7.57
CA SER A 836 9.92 5.04 -7.74
C SER A 836 9.39 5.59 -6.42
N LYS A 837 9.71 4.94 -5.29
CA LYS A 837 9.23 5.27 -3.94
C LYS A 837 10.18 6.08 -3.06
N VAL A 838 11.32 6.54 -3.59
CA VAL A 838 12.11 7.61 -2.94
C VAL A 838 11.21 8.80 -2.59
N GLY A 839 11.41 9.39 -1.42
CA GLY A 839 10.61 10.50 -0.91
C GLY A 839 9.20 10.11 -0.45
N PHE A 840 8.67 8.93 -0.79
CA PHE A 840 7.41 8.45 -0.20
C PHE A 840 7.58 8.06 1.26
N GLU A 841 6.52 8.31 2.00
CA GLU A 841 6.23 7.63 3.25
C GLU A 841 5.55 6.31 2.88
N VAL A 842 6.25 5.18 3.12
CA VAL A 842 5.77 3.85 2.72
C VAL A 842 6.06 2.87 3.85
N MET A 843 4.98 2.42 4.53
CA MET A 843 5.07 1.54 5.69
C MET A 843 6.19 1.97 6.65
N GLY A 844 5.99 3.11 7.31
CA GLY A 844 6.87 3.61 8.35
C GLY A 844 7.11 5.10 8.23
N GLY A 845 8.10 5.48 7.42
CA GLY A 845 8.49 6.88 7.25
C GLY A 845 9.07 7.15 5.86
N ASN A 846 9.65 8.34 5.72
CA ASN A 846 10.19 8.82 4.45
C ASN A 846 11.45 8.07 4.01
N ILE A 847 11.49 7.62 2.75
CA ILE A 847 12.66 6.97 2.16
C ILE A 847 13.58 8.01 1.51
N ASP A 848 14.68 8.37 2.17
CA ASP A 848 15.64 9.32 1.60
C ASP A 848 16.44 8.73 0.41
N SER A 849 16.96 9.62 -0.44
CA SER A 849 17.69 9.23 -1.66
C SER A 849 18.99 8.46 -1.40
N ALA A 850 19.69 8.71 -0.29
CA ALA A 850 20.92 7.98 0.04
C ALA A 850 20.61 6.58 0.56
N SER A 851 19.56 6.44 1.38
CA SER A 851 19.03 5.15 1.84
C SER A 851 18.61 4.27 0.66
N ALA A 852 17.78 4.77 -0.26
CA ALA A 852 17.37 3.99 -1.45
C ALA A 852 18.55 3.64 -2.38
N ASN A 853 19.48 4.57 -2.62
CA ASN A 853 20.69 4.27 -3.41
C ASN A 853 21.54 3.17 -2.75
N ASN A 854 21.63 3.12 -1.42
CA ASN A 854 22.36 2.05 -0.73
C ASN A 854 21.68 0.68 -0.90
N GLU A 855 20.35 0.59 -0.88
CA GLU A 855 19.63 -0.68 -1.10
C GLU A 855 19.89 -1.30 -2.48
N LEU A 856 20.14 -0.47 -3.51
CA LEU A 856 20.61 -0.95 -4.82
C LEU A 856 21.92 -1.73 -4.69
N TYR A 857 22.80 -1.32 -3.78
CA TYR A 857 24.10 -1.96 -3.52
C TYR A 857 23.99 -3.13 -2.54
N LEU A 858 23.11 -3.05 -1.54
CA LEU A 858 22.98 -4.03 -0.45
C LEU A 858 22.41 -5.37 -0.94
N TRP A 859 21.34 -5.33 -1.75
CA TRP A 859 20.54 -6.52 -2.01
C TRP A 859 21.01 -7.36 -3.18
N HIS A 860 21.09 -8.67 -2.96
CA HIS A 860 21.58 -9.67 -3.90
C HIS A 860 20.66 -10.89 -3.99
N VAL A 861 20.67 -11.57 -5.14
CA VAL A 861 20.23 -12.97 -5.22
C VAL A 861 21.42 -13.85 -4.83
N LEU A 862 21.31 -14.53 -3.69
CA LEU A 862 22.24 -15.59 -3.30
C LEU A 862 21.66 -16.92 -3.78
N GLY A 863 22.16 -17.40 -4.91
CA GLY A 863 21.57 -18.45 -5.73
C GLY A 863 21.62 -18.09 -7.22
N ASP A 864 20.78 -18.77 -8.00
CA ASP A 864 20.65 -18.57 -9.45
C ASP A 864 19.55 -17.53 -9.77
N PRO A 865 19.88 -16.41 -10.44
CA PRO A 865 18.90 -15.35 -10.73
C PRO A 865 17.82 -15.78 -11.73
N THR A 866 18.07 -16.83 -12.53
CA THR A 866 17.14 -17.35 -13.54
C THR A 866 16.11 -18.33 -12.98
N MET A 867 16.32 -18.82 -11.75
CA MET A 867 15.47 -19.86 -11.16
C MET A 867 14.08 -19.29 -10.86
N LYS A 868 13.04 -19.90 -11.44
CA LYS A 868 11.64 -19.52 -11.20
C LYS A 868 11.17 -20.02 -9.82
N ILE A 869 10.71 -19.13 -8.94
CA ILE A 869 9.91 -19.55 -7.77
C ILE A 869 8.66 -20.27 -8.25
N ARG A 870 8.41 -21.47 -7.71
CA ARG A 870 7.22 -22.25 -8.01
C ARG A 870 6.14 -21.85 -7.02
N THR A 871 5.08 -21.23 -7.52
CA THR A 871 3.94 -20.76 -6.71
C THR A 871 2.85 -21.82 -6.55
N ASN A 872 2.83 -22.86 -7.38
CA ASN A 872 1.81 -23.92 -7.34
C ASN A 872 2.43 -25.31 -7.50
N ASN A 873 1.63 -26.34 -7.22
CA ASN A 873 2.08 -27.72 -7.36
C ASN A 873 2.48 -28.03 -8.83
N PRO A 874 3.68 -28.61 -9.07
CA PRO A 874 4.18 -28.91 -10.40
C PRO A 874 3.16 -29.59 -11.32
N ILE A 875 3.07 -29.08 -12.55
CA ILE A 875 2.28 -29.67 -13.63
C ILE A 875 3.18 -30.36 -14.66
N LEU A 876 2.65 -31.42 -15.28
CA LEU A 876 3.27 -32.10 -16.41
C LEU A 876 2.58 -31.63 -17.70
N ILE A 877 3.37 -31.08 -18.62
CA ILE A 877 2.90 -30.57 -19.92
C ILE A 877 2.91 -31.67 -21.00
N SER A 878 2.26 -31.40 -22.14
CA SER A 878 2.22 -32.34 -23.27
C SER A 878 3.63 -32.65 -23.78
N PRO A 879 4.07 -33.91 -23.85
CA PRO A 879 5.37 -34.25 -24.46
C PRO A 879 5.34 -34.19 -25.99
N ILE A 880 4.21 -33.85 -26.63
CA ILE A 880 4.05 -33.81 -28.09
C ILE A 880 3.71 -32.38 -28.55
N ILE A 881 4.40 -31.93 -29.59
CA ILE A 881 4.15 -30.67 -30.31
C ILE A 881 4.05 -30.95 -31.82
N LEU A 882 3.21 -30.21 -32.54
CA LEU A 882 3.17 -30.23 -34.00
C LEU A 882 3.81 -28.96 -34.56
N TYR A 883 4.50 -29.04 -35.69
CA TYR A 883 5.14 -27.87 -36.29
C TYR A 883 5.12 -27.86 -37.83
N ARG A 884 5.20 -26.67 -38.42
CA ARG A 884 5.47 -26.49 -39.86
C ARG A 884 6.55 -25.43 -40.05
N GLU A 885 7.67 -25.80 -40.65
CA GLU A 885 8.70 -24.84 -41.07
C GLU A 885 8.16 -23.93 -42.20
N LEU A 886 8.44 -22.63 -42.08
CA LEU A 886 8.19 -21.59 -43.06
C LEU A 886 9.51 -21.13 -43.70
N THR A 887 9.45 -20.21 -44.67
CA THR A 887 10.66 -19.66 -45.32
C THR A 887 11.57 -18.90 -44.36
N PHE A 888 11.01 -18.24 -43.34
CA PHE A 888 11.72 -17.35 -42.40
C PHE A 888 11.32 -17.58 -40.94
N GLY A 889 10.74 -18.74 -40.61
CA GLY A 889 10.25 -19.04 -39.28
C GLY A 889 9.57 -20.40 -39.18
N ILE A 890 8.78 -20.59 -38.13
CA ILE A 890 8.12 -21.86 -37.80
C ILE A 890 6.75 -21.60 -37.17
N ASN A 891 5.74 -22.30 -37.68
CA ASN A 891 4.44 -22.41 -37.02
C ASN A 891 4.47 -23.57 -36.04
N LEU A 892 3.96 -23.35 -34.83
CA LEU A 892 3.86 -24.30 -33.73
C LEU A 892 2.39 -24.53 -33.40
N GLN A 893 2.01 -25.77 -33.05
CA GLN A 893 0.70 -26.11 -32.50
C GLN A 893 0.90 -26.97 -31.26
N TYR A 894 0.41 -26.50 -30.12
CA TYR A 894 0.68 -27.10 -28.81
C TYR A 894 -0.54 -26.91 -27.90
N PRO A 895 -0.99 -27.94 -27.16
CA PRO A 895 -2.23 -27.86 -26.37
C PRO A 895 -2.06 -27.16 -25.02
N GLN A 896 -0.90 -26.55 -24.75
CA GLN A 896 -0.65 -25.80 -23.51
C GLN A 896 -0.62 -24.31 -23.84
N GLU A 897 -1.72 -23.62 -23.55
CA GLU A 897 -1.84 -22.17 -23.72
C GLU A 897 -0.85 -21.43 -22.80
N GLY A 898 -0.29 -20.32 -23.28
CA GLY A 898 0.70 -19.53 -22.54
C GLY A 898 2.11 -20.14 -22.46
N ALA A 899 2.32 -21.35 -22.99
CA ALA A 899 3.64 -21.97 -22.98
C ALA A 899 4.63 -21.22 -23.91
N GLU A 900 5.83 -21.00 -23.39
CA GLU A 900 7.00 -20.49 -24.09
C GLU A 900 7.70 -21.67 -24.77
N VAL A 901 7.75 -21.70 -26.10
CA VAL A 901 8.39 -22.80 -26.85
C VAL A 901 9.67 -22.31 -27.51
N THR A 902 10.82 -22.82 -27.06
CA THR A 902 12.12 -22.61 -27.70
C THR A 902 12.39 -23.70 -28.73
N VAL A 903 12.86 -23.30 -29.91
CA VAL A 903 13.26 -24.18 -31.02
C VAL A 903 14.75 -24.04 -31.27
N PHE A 904 15.46 -25.17 -31.20
CA PHE A 904 16.89 -25.30 -31.47
C PHE A 904 17.13 -26.08 -32.77
N GLN A 905 18.29 -25.88 -33.39
CA GLN A 905 18.87 -26.80 -34.37
C GLN A 905 20.18 -27.39 -33.85
N ARG A 906 20.47 -28.66 -34.14
CA ARG A 906 21.74 -29.31 -33.71
C ARG A 906 22.53 -29.85 -34.89
N PRO A 907 23.87 -29.64 -34.95
CA PRO A 907 24.72 -30.28 -35.96
C PRO A 907 24.68 -31.82 -35.88
N PRO A 908 24.38 -32.56 -36.98
CA PRO A 908 24.35 -34.02 -37.00
C PRO A 908 25.68 -34.71 -36.67
N THR A 909 26.79 -33.97 -36.69
CA THR A 909 28.14 -34.41 -36.30
C THR A 909 28.39 -34.38 -34.79
N GLY A 910 27.43 -33.92 -34.00
CA GLY A 910 27.64 -33.50 -32.62
C GLY A 910 28.03 -32.02 -32.54
N GLY A 911 27.64 -31.39 -31.43
CA GLY A 911 27.77 -29.96 -31.15
C GLY A 911 26.72 -29.51 -30.12
N ASP A 912 26.92 -28.30 -29.60
CA ASP A 912 25.92 -27.60 -28.80
C ASP A 912 24.67 -27.30 -29.66
N PRO A 913 23.46 -27.24 -29.07
CA PRO A 913 22.25 -26.88 -29.82
C PRO A 913 22.18 -25.36 -30.02
N GLU A 914 21.95 -24.91 -31.25
CA GLU A 914 21.79 -23.48 -31.57
C GLU A 914 20.31 -23.09 -31.47
N PRO A 915 19.88 -22.19 -30.58
CA PRO A 915 18.51 -21.67 -30.58
C PRO A 915 18.29 -20.80 -31.83
N ILE A 916 17.19 -21.02 -32.53
CA ILE A 916 16.88 -20.31 -33.78
C ILE A 916 15.54 -19.60 -33.79
N ALA A 917 14.59 -20.00 -32.93
CA ALA A 917 13.28 -19.35 -32.81
C ALA A 917 12.69 -19.60 -31.41
N ARG A 918 11.87 -18.66 -30.92
CA ARG A 918 11.02 -18.85 -29.74
C ARG A 918 9.67 -18.18 -29.97
N GLY A 919 8.59 -18.78 -29.47
CA GLY A 919 7.25 -18.20 -29.52
C GLY A 919 6.37 -18.64 -28.36
N PHE A 920 5.36 -17.82 -28.05
CA PHE A 920 4.40 -18.06 -26.97
C PHE A 920 3.08 -18.57 -27.54
N ILE A 921 2.54 -19.64 -26.97
CA ILE A 921 1.33 -20.30 -27.48
C ILE A 921 0.08 -19.50 -27.12
N ALA A 922 -0.64 -19.05 -28.15
CA ALA A 922 -1.93 -18.36 -28.06
C ALA A 922 -2.95 -19.00 -29.02
N GLY A 923 -4.17 -19.27 -28.54
CA GLY A 923 -5.18 -20.06 -29.26
C GLY A 923 -4.72 -21.48 -29.60
N GLY A 924 -3.80 -22.06 -28.81
CA GLY A 924 -3.16 -23.35 -29.08
C GLY A 924 -2.11 -23.34 -30.22
N THR A 925 -1.68 -22.16 -30.68
CA THR A 925 -0.70 -22.00 -31.76
C THR A 925 0.32 -20.89 -31.49
N ALA A 926 1.46 -20.92 -32.18
CA ALA A 926 2.37 -19.77 -32.28
C ALA A 926 3.01 -19.69 -33.66
N THR A 927 3.44 -18.49 -34.04
CA THR A 927 4.34 -18.25 -35.17
C THR A 927 5.60 -17.62 -34.61
N ALA A 928 6.77 -18.22 -34.85
CA ALA A 928 8.06 -17.70 -34.40
C ALA A 928 8.99 -17.51 -35.61
N GLU A 929 9.64 -16.36 -35.71
CA GLU A 929 10.60 -16.08 -36.79
C GLU A 929 11.99 -16.67 -36.49
N PHE A 930 12.78 -16.94 -37.53
CA PHE A 930 14.15 -17.43 -37.37
C PHE A 930 15.11 -16.25 -37.18
N ILE A 931 15.79 -16.21 -36.02
CA ILE A 931 16.80 -15.18 -35.70
C ILE A 931 18.23 -15.53 -36.17
N GLY A 932 18.37 -16.56 -37.02
CA GLY A 932 19.65 -17.03 -37.55
C GLY A 932 19.49 -17.97 -38.75
N ASP A 933 20.61 -18.40 -39.33
CA ASP A 933 20.63 -19.28 -40.51
C ASP A 933 20.10 -20.69 -40.18
N ARG A 934 18.81 -20.91 -40.45
CA ARG A 934 18.16 -22.23 -40.41
C ARG A 934 18.83 -23.17 -41.42
N ASN A 935 19.56 -24.17 -40.96
CA ASN A 935 20.21 -25.17 -41.81
C ASN A 935 19.29 -26.39 -42.03
N PRO A 936 18.76 -26.63 -43.25
CA PRO A 936 17.80 -27.73 -43.49
C PRO A 936 18.36 -29.15 -43.30
N GLN A 937 19.68 -29.30 -43.10
CA GLN A 937 20.31 -30.59 -42.78
C GLN A 937 20.36 -30.87 -41.27
N TYR A 938 20.13 -29.87 -40.42
CA TYR A 938 20.19 -29.99 -38.97
C TYR A 938 18.79 -30.34 -38.43
N PRO A 939 18.64 -31.41 -37.63
CA PRO A 939 17.38 -31.69 -36.92
C PRO A 939 16.99 -30.54 -36.00
N LEU A 940 15.68 -30.40 -35.79
CA LEU A 940 15.12 -29.45 -34.82
C LEU A 940 14.83 -30.14 -33.49
N GLU A 941 15.16 -29.47 -32.41
CA GLU A 941 14.87 -29.86 -31.02
C GLU A 941 13.96 -28.79 -30.40
N PHE A 942 13.00 -29.20 -29.58
CA PHE A 942 11.92 -28.34 -29.08
C PHE A 942 11.77 -28.51 -27.57
N VAL A 943 11.68 -27.39 -26.85
CA VAL A 943 11.49 -27.36 -25.39
C VAL A 943 10.34 -26.40 -25.06
N ALA A 944 9.44 -26.79 -24.16
CA ALA A 944 8.39 -25.92 -23.64
C ALA A 944 8.60 -25.57 -22.17
N SER A 945 8.65 -24.27 -21.90
CA SER A 945 8.62 -23.62 -20.59
C SER A 945 7.18 -23.15 -20.32
N LEU A 946 6.66 -23.41 -19.11
CA LEU A 946 5.39 -22.88 -18.63
C LEU A 946 5.52 -22.69 -17.12
N ASP A 947 4.88 -21.66 -16.56
CA ASP A 947 4.97 -21.42 -15.12
C ASP A 947 4.35 -22.57 -14.32
N ASP A 948 4.99 -22.87 -13.19
CA ASP A 948 4.74 -24.07 -12.37
C ASP A 948 4.85 -25.43 -13.11
N SER A 949 5.35 -25.51 -14.35
CA SER A 949 5.56 -26.79 -15.05
C SER A 949 6.93 -27.43 -14.81
N VAL A 950 7.02 -28.75 -14.95
CA VAL A 950 8.30 -29.45 -15.18
C VAL A 950 8.63 -29.37 -16.66
N VAL A 951 9.81 -28.84 -16.99
CA VAL A 951 10.26 -28.72 -18.38
C VAL A 951 10.62 -30.10 -18.93
N VAL A 952 10.19 -30.39 -20.17
CA VAL A 952 10.46 -31.65 -20.87
C VAL A 952 10.81 -31.39 -22.34
N PRO A 953 11.82 -32.09 -22.90
CA PRO A 953 12.05 -32.12 -24.35
C PRO A 953 10.85 -32.73 -25.09
N LEU A 954 10.46 -32.14 -26.21
CA LEU A 954 9.21 -32.48 -26.91
C LEU A 954 9.43 -33.42 -28.11
N GLU A 955 8.57 -34.44 -28.22
CA GLU A 955 8.41 -35.28 -29.41
C GLU A 955 7.71 -34.48 -30.52
N ALA A 956 8.50 -33.72 -31.27
CA ALA A 956 8.02 -32.84 -32.33
C ALA A 956 7.64 -33.58 -33.61
N LYS A 957 6.49 -33.22 -34.19
CA LYS A 957 5.94 -33.86 -35.41
C LYS A 957 5.65 -32.81 -36.49
N SER A 958 6.36 -32.92 -37.60
CA SER A 958 6.17 -32.05 -38.76
C SER A 958 4.79 -32.28 -39.40
N ILE A 959 4.08 -31.21 -39.75
CA ILE A 959 2.79 -31.23 -40.43
C ILE A 959 2.84 -30.48 -41.77
N ASN A 960 2.49 -31.18 -42.84
CA ASN A 960 2.35 -30.65 -44.21
C ASN A 960 1.36 -29.48 -44.28
#